data_AF-A0AAE0DG64-F1
#
_entry.id   AF-A0AAE0DG64-F1
#
_cell.length_a   1.000
_cell.length_b   1.000
_cell.length_c   1.000
_cell.angle_alpha   90.00
_cell.angle_beta   90.00
_cell.angle_gamma   90.00
#
_symmetry.space_group_name_H-M   'P 1'
#
loop_
_entity.id
_entity.type
_entity.pdbx_description
1 polymer ?
#
loop_
_entity_poly.entity_id
_entity_poly.type
_entity_poly.pdbx_seq_one_letter_code
_entity_poly.pdbx_strand_id
1 'polypeptide(L)'
;MDTSTPSSLFQDTANLKSVKPDLKIFISVGGWSFSDNGTVTQPLYSEIAADAGKRQTFANNVVHFMRQYGFDGLDIDWEYPGASDRGGSKADTANFVTLLQNLRQTFDASGNHFGLTFTAPSSYWYLRWFDLPNLIKYADWINLMTYDLHGVWDATNPIGSIVQGHTNLTEIKLAAELFWRVNIPPSKLVMGFGFYGRSFTLADPSCNTPGCPFSGASNPGPCTGTGGILSYYEIMDVLHGGSLTKRDTSIKPTHDTTDAVNYFTFNNNQWVSYDDAVTFKQKTDWADSVGLGGALIWASDLDDDKYTAHSGLLGRTVLSTSSLQTVDKALSSPQSVIQDLAGSNGQNCFAYQGKCVNLNDNNAMQAACRSGFTVVGWDDAGCGKKKCVRLDGHCGKPICCPTNEAPKNCIWRGDNNGQGTASDCSAQCLPGETNIKGIGSSWGGGFLNDGNTNKCGRGFKERAKESTYIAVLPNGFELVIVAAIYPAIGRLYEVPNAGQVLRRLFRLIQGWCIGPAVNVATVAPGSNPPGLGGMQTEHPVDRQIAARFIEAASSGLLRNRYPTHLPGIGSNFFQNYWDHPLHGLANAPAVGGLNGAKPLTPNDRMMEAFGSDDYPYPLLPTDQQINGPKGNLMNLNAPADLGGIGRLARTAVQQDTPQAADTLLSEVRVIFAIFEYMNTNDFATRFNAVRDQVRTQLGHIEQASGVQNLQSWWDVFTNDYFLQIEDWAQSWADQAITAAAAPYLSARNSGRNPRTYAQVINTMQQWHQLLATILRFPPYTGSMPLPYYGD
;
A
#
# COMPACT_ATOMS: atom_id res chain seq x y z
N MET A 1 -5.30 7.03 -9.37
CA MET A 1 -4.83 5.91 -8.54
C MET A 1 -6.02 5.45 -7.74
N ASP A 2 -6.38 4.17 -7.80
CA ASP A 2 -7.33 3.66 -6.82
C ASP A 2 -6.72 3.82 -5.42
N THR A 3 -7.55 3.91 -4.40
CA THR A 3 -7.09 4.09 -3.01
C THR A 3 -6.50 2.80 -2.43
N SER A 4 -6.43 1.71 -3.21
CA SER A 4 -6.00 0.38 -2.79
C SER A 4 -4.53 0.07 -3.08
N THR A 5 -3.89 0.71 -4.06
CA THR A 5 -2.46 0.50 -4.34
C THR A 5 -1.60 1.44 -3.48
N PRO A 6 -0.85 0.94 -2.47
CA PRO A 6 -0.04 1.80 -1.63
C PRO A 6 1.10 2.40 -2.46
N SER A 7 1.27 3.72 -2.38
CA SER A 7 2.34 4.42 -3.12
C SER A 7 3.77 3.92 -2.82
N SER A 8 3.96 3.25 -1.68
CA SER A 8 5.23 2.59 -1.33
C SER A 8 5.58 1.48 -2.30
N LEU A 9 4.60 0.76 -2.87
CA LEU A 9 4.87 -0.34 -3.80
C LEU A 9 5.66 0.13 -5.02
N PHE A 10 5.30 1.29 -5.60
CA PHE A 10 6.03 1.86 -6.73
C PHE A 10 7.49 2.14 -6.39
N GLN A 11 7.74 2.65 -5.19
CA GLN A 11 9.07 2.95 -4.72
C GLN A 11 9.86 1.67 -4.38
N ASP A 12 9.22 0.70 -3.74
CA ASP A 12 9.81 -0.59 -3.38
C ASP A 12 10.20 -1.38 -4.64
N THR A 13 9.36 -1.37 -5.68
CA THR A 13 9.71 -1.95 -6.98
C THR A 13 10.91 -1.22 -7.58
N ALA A 14 10.86 0.12 -7.70
CA ALA A 14 11.97 0.90 -8.25
C ALA A 14 13.30 0.68 -7.49
N ASN A 15 13.22 0.47 -6.17
CA ASN A 15 14.35 0.22 -5.31
C ASN A 15 15.11 -1.09 -5.63
N LEU A 16 14.52 -2.03 -6.39
CA LEU A 16 15.22 -3.24 -6.84
C LEU A 16 16.47 -2.92 -7.68
N LYS A 17 16.56 -1.72 -8.27
CA LYS A 17 17.79 -1.26 -8.96
C LYS A 17 19.00 -1.13 -8.03
N SER A 18 18.80 -0.99 -6.72
CA SER A 18 19.91 -1.07 -5.74
C SER A 18 20.63 -2.43 -5.74
N VAL A 19 19.89 -3.50 -6.04
CA VAL A 19 20.40 -4.88 -6.14
C VAL A 19 21.08 -5.08 -7.48
N LYS A 20 20.46 -4.57 -8.54
CA LYS A 20 20.85 -4.78 -9.93
C LYS A 20 20.81 -3.43 -10.67
N PRO A 21 21.92 -2.64 -10.68
CA PRO A 21 21.91 -1.27 -11.21
C PRO A 21 21.55 -1.12 -12.69
N ASP A 22 21.71 -2.19 -13.47
CA ASP A 22 21.33 -2.28 -14.88
C ASP A 22 19.90 -2.77 -15.11
N LEU A 23 19.17 -3.17 -14.06
CA LEU A 23 17.73 -3.44 -14.14
C LEU A 23 16.99 -2.17 -14.57
N LYS A 24 16.04 -2.34 -15.49
CA LYS A 24 15.13 -1.29 -15.92
C LYS A 24 13.71 -1.61 -15.48
N ILE A 25 13.03 -0.62 -14.93
CA ILE A 25 11.71 -0.80 -14.34
C ILE A 25 10.74 0.10 -15.07
N PHE A 26 9.75 -0.51 -15.70
CA PHE A 26 8.71 0.17 -16.46
C PHE A 26 7.41 0.15 -15.65
N ILE A 27 6.65 1.23 -15.71
CA ILE A 27 5.26 1.23 -15.26
C ILE A 27 4.37 0.90 -16.45
N SER A 28 3.49 -0.09 -16.33
CA SER A 28 2.45 -0.33 -17.33
C SER A 28 1.16 0.37 -16.93
N VAL A 29 0.49 1.01 -17.90
CA VAL A 29 -0.81 1.63 -17.71
C VAL A 29 -1.80 0.92 -18.63
N GLY A 30 -2.96 0.51 -18.09
CA GLY A 30 -3.99 -0.17 -18.86
C GLY A 30 -4.32 -1.55 -18.31
N GLY A 31 -4.31 -2.55 -19.19
CA GLY A 31 -4.67 -3.93 -18.92
C GLY A 31 -6.16 -4.22 -19.05
N TRP A 32 -6.50 -5.51 -18.99
CA TRP A 32 -7.86 -6.01 -19.19
C TRP A 32 -8.90 -5.31 -18.31
N SER A 33 -8.67 -5.22 -16.99
CA SER A 33 -9.63 -4.58 -16.06
C SER A 33 -9.79 -3.09 -16.28
N PHE A 34 -8.75 -2.38 -16.75
CA PHE A 34 -8.86 -0.97 -17.10
C PHE A 34 -9.81 -0.76 -18.28
N SER A 35 -9.85 -1.73 -19.21
CA SER A 35 -10.64 -1.67 -20.44
C SER A 35 -11.99 -2.40 -20.32
N ASP A 36 -12.38 -2.82 -19.11
CA ASP A 36 -13.63 -3.57 -18.89
C ASP A 36 -14.88 -2.76 -19.21
N ASN A 37 -15.86 -3.43 -19.82
CA ASN A 37 -17.10 -2.82 -20.28
C ASN A 37 -17.89 -2.20 -19.12
N GLY A 38 -18.33 -0.95 -19.29
CA GLY A 38 -19.15 -0.24 -18.30
C GLY A 38 -18.38 0.31 -17.11
N THR A 39 -17.04 0.29 -17.15
CA THR A 39 -16.20 0.92 -16.12
C THR A 39 -15.88 2.38 -16.48
N VAL A 40 -15.52 3.18 -15.47
CA VAL A 40 -15.12 4.59 -15.67
C VAL A 40 -13.78 4.73 -16.42
N THR A 41 -12.97 3.68 -16.45
CA THR A 41 -11.66 3.66 -17.11
C THR A 41 -11.74 3.27 -18.58
N GLN A 42 -12.76 2.51 -18.97
CA GLN A 42 -12.96 2.02 -20.34
C GLN A 42 -12.73 3.08 -21.44
N PRO A 43 -13.37 4.27 -21.41
CA PRO A 43 -13.23 5.23 -22.51
C PRO A 43 -11.90 6.01 -22.48
N LEU A 44 -11.15 5.95 -21.37
CA LEU A 44 -10.07 6.91 -21.11
C LEU A 44 -8.96 6.86 -22.15
N TYR A 45 -8.57 5.68 -22.64
CA TYR A 45 -7.54 5.60 -23.67
C TYR A 45 -7.97 6.25 -24.98
N SER A 46 -9.19 5.95 -25.46
CA SER A 46 -9.73 6.55 -26.68
C SER A 46 -9.85 8.07 -26.52
N GLU A 47 -10.35 8.55 -25.39
CA GLU A 47 -10.47 9.98 -25.09
C GLU A 47 -9.13 10.70 -25.01
N ILE A 48 -8.16 10.13 -24.30
CA ILE A 48 -6.81 10.69 -24.17
C ILE A 48 -6.16 10.72 -25.53
N ALA A 49 -6.22 9.61 -26.29
CA ALA A 49 -5.57 9.51 -27.59
C ALA A 49 -6.20 10.44 -28.63
N ALA A 50 -7.51 10.74 -28.56
CA ALA A 50 -8.19 11.60 -29.52
C ALA A 50 -7.87 13.11 -29.35
N ASP A 51 -7.62 13.57 -28.13
CA ASP A 51 -7.47 15.01 -27.84
C ASP A 51 -6.01 15.42 -27.58
N ALA A 52 -5.50 16.40 -28.33
CA ALA A 52 -4.11 16.84 -28.21
C ALA A 52 -3.74 17.39 -26.81
N GLY A 53 -4.65 18.12 -26.17
CA GLY A 53 -4.44 18.66 -24.83
C GLY A 53 -4.41 17.56 -23.78
N LYS A 54 -5.30 16.55 -23.89
CA LYS A 54 -5.30 15.38 -23.01
C LYS A 54 -4.06 14.52 -23.22
N ARG A 55 -3.62 14.28 -24.47
CA ARG A 55 -2.34 13.58 -24.77
C ARG A 55 -1.16 14.26 -24.08
N GLN A 56 -1.04 15.59 -24.22
CA GLN A 56 0.06 16.32 -23.60
C GLN A 56 -0.01 16.30 -22.07
N THR A 57 -1.20 16.46 -21.51
CA THR A 57 -1.40 16.40 -20.05
C THR A 57 -1.03 15.03 -19.50
N PHE A 58 -1.47 13.96 -20.16
CA PHE A 58 -1.12 12.60 -19.81
C PHE A 58 0.40 12.38 -19.89
N ALA A 59 1.05 12.78 -20.99
CA ALA A 59 2.49 12.62 -21.15
C ALA A 59 3.30 13.36 -20.07
N ASN A 60 2.90 14.59 -19.72
CA ASN A 60 3.53 15.36 -18.64
C ASN A 60 3.36 14.67 -17.28
N ASN A 61 2.16 14.17 -16.99
CA ASN A 61 1.87 13.48 -15.73
C ASN A 61 2.65 12.16 -15.62
N VAL A 62 2.81 11.42 -16.72
CA VAL A 62 3.62 10.21 -16.75
C VAL A 62 5.09 10.52 -16.50
N VAL A 63 5.66 11.56 -17.12
CA VAL A 63 7.04 12.00 -16.83
C VAL A 63 7.19 12.36 -15.36
N HIS A 64 6.24 13.10 -14.79
CA HIS A 64 6.26 13.45 -13.37
C HIS A 64 6.24 12.19 -12.48
N PHE A 65 5.32 11.25 -12.77
CA PHE A 65 5.20 9.99 -12.04
C PHE A 65 6.47 9.15 -12.12
N MET A 66 7.03 8.96 -13.32
CA MET A 66 8.25 8.17 -13.52
C MET A 66 9.44 8.79 -12.77
N ARG A 67 9.58 10.12 -12.78
CA ARG A 67 10.61 10.81 -11.98
C ARG A 67 10.40 10.68 -10.48
N GLN A 68 9.16 10.84 -10.03
CA GLN A 68 8.81 10.78 -8.62
C GLN A 68 9.16 9.42 -8.00
N TYR A 69 8.88 8.34 -8.73
CA TYR A 69 9.05 6.97 -8.24
C TYR A 69 10.29 6.27 -8.78
N GLY A 70 11.04 6.87 -9.70
CA GLY A 70 12.28 6.32 -10.23
C GLY A 70 12.10 5.24 -11.30
N PHE A 71 11.03 5.28 -12.09
CA PHE A 71 10.83 4.38 -13.25
C PHE A 71 11.73 4.77 -14.44
N ASP A 72 12.14 3.78 -15.22
CA ASP A 72 12.96 3.93 -16.42
C ASP A 72 12.13 4.02 -17.71
N GLY A 73 10.83 3.73 -17.65
CA GLY A 73 9.96 3.81 -18.83
C GLY A 73 8.49 3.54 -18.57
N LEU A 74 7.72 3.65 -19.64
CA LEU A 74 6.27 3.42 -19.67
C LEU A 74 5.96 2.29 -20.65
N ASP A 75 5.08 1.38 -20.25
CA ASP A 75 4.38 0.46 -21.14
C ASP A 75 2.91 0.90 -21.30
N ILE A 76 2.42 0.94 -22.54
CA ILE A 76 1.00 1.16 -22.82
C ILE A 76 0.33 -0.17 -23.14
N ASP A 77 -0.59 -0.58 -22.26
CA ASP A 77 -1.36 -1.81 -22.38
C ASP A 77 -2.85 -1.50 -22.65
N TRP A 78 -3.14 -0.97 -23.84
CA TRP A 78 -4.51 -0.64 -24.24
C TRP A 78 -5.22 -1.85 -24.86
N GLU A 79 -6.25 -2.35 -24.19
CA GLU A 79 -6.99 -3.57 -24.58
C GLU A 79 -8.48 -3.34 -24.99
N TYR A 80 -8.82 -2.96 -26.22
CA TYR A 80 -7.94 -2.72 -27.37
C TYR A 80 -8.41 -1.50 -28.17
N PRO A 81 -7.49 -0.75 -28.82
CA PRO A 81 -7.88 0.33 -29.74
C PRO A 81 -8.79 -0.21 -30.82
N GLY A 82 -9.83 0.53 -31.20
CA GLY A 82 -10.72 0.19 -32.31
C GLY A 82 -11.66 -1.01 -32.12
N ALA A 83 -11.48 -1.82 -31.07
CA ALA A 83 -12.34 -2.95 -30.77
C ALA A 83 -13.63 -2.49 -30.07
N SER A 84 -14.76 -2.53 -30.77
CA SER A 84 -16.04 -2.04 -30.26
C SER A 84 -16.55 -2.80 -29.03
N ASP A 85 -16.23 -4.09 -28.94
CA ASP A 85 -16.52 -4.95 -27.79
C ASP A 85 -15.72 -4.58 -26.52
N ARG A 86 -14.75 -3.67 -26.67
CA ARG A 86 -13.95 -3.06 -25.61
C ARG A 86 -14.10 -1.53 -25.55
N GLY A 87 -15.11 -0.97 -26.25
CA GLY A 87 -15.38 0.47 -26.26
C GLY A 87 -14.48 1.29 -27.18
N GLY A 88 -13.69 0.64 -28.05
CA GLY A 88 -12.83 1.29 -29.03
C GLY A 88 -13.59 1.85 -30.24
N SER A 89 -12.94 2.78 -30.94
CA SER A 89 -13.41 3.45 -32.15
C SER A 89 -12.41 3.32 -33.31
N LYS A 90 -12.86 3.34 -34.57
CA LYS A 90 -11.96 3.27 -35.73
C LYS A 90 -10.88 4.38 -35.74
N ALA A 91 -11.15 5.53 -35.13
CA ALA A 91 -10.19 6.63 -35.03
C ALA A 91 -9.00 6.28 -34.11
N ASP A 92 -9.17 5.33 -33.19
CA ASP A 92 -8.15 4.91 -32.23
C ASP A 92 -6.86 4.45 -32.89
N THR A 93 -6.93 3.79 -34.06
CA THR A 93 -5.74 3.33 -34.79
C THR A 93 -4.77 4.46 -35.09
N ALA A 94 -5.28 5.59 -35.63
CA ALA A 94 -4.46 6.76 -35.91
C ALA A 94 -4.12 7.53 -34.63
N ASN A 95 -5.08 7.63 -33.71
CA ASN A 95 -4.90 8.36 -32.45
C ASN A 95 -3.83 7.72 -31.57
N PHE A 96 -3.73 6.39 -31.55
CA PHE A 96 -2.73 5.69 -30.74
C PHE A 96 -1.31 5.99 -31.24
N VAL A 97 -1.11 6.08 -32.56
CA VAL A 97 0.16 6.55 -33.15
C VAL A 97 0.49 7.96 -32.65
N THR A 98 -0.48 8.88 -32.66
CA THR A 98 -0.24 10.24 -32.17
C THR A 98 0.01 10.31 -30.67
N LEU A 99 -0.55 9.38 -29.88
CA LEU A 99 -0.28 9.25 -28.45
C LEU A 99 1.16 8.81 -28.20
N LEU A 100 1.64 7.74 -28.85
CA LEU A 100 3.04 7.31 -28.70
C LEU A 100 4.02 8.36 -29.21
N GLN A 101 3.70 9.05 -30.31
CA GLN A 101 4.49 10.18 -30.80
C GLN A 101 4.60 11.29 -29.74
N ASN A 102 3.48 11.69 -29.13
CA ASN A 102 3.47 12.74 -28.10
C ASN A 102 4.24 12.32 -26.85
N LEU A 103 4.12 11.06 -26.43
CA LEU A 103 4.85 10.49 -25.30
C LEU A 103 6.36 10.52 -25.57
N ARG A 104 6.81 9.98 -26.71
CA ARG A 104 8.23 9.97 -27.11
C ARG A 104 8.83 11.38 -27.12
N GLN A 105 8.15 12.33 -27.77
CA GLN A 105 8.58 13.73 -27.81
C GLN A 105 8.67 14.35 -26.42
N THR A 106 7.69 14.09 -25.55
CA THR A 106 7.69 14.61 -24.18
C THR A 106 8.81 13.98 -23.34
N PHE A 107 9.07 12.68 -23.53
CA PHE A 107 10.14 11.97 -22.84
C PHE A 107 11.51 12.52 -23.27
N ASP A 108 11.74 12.72 -24.57
CA ASP A 108 12.98 13.30 -25.11
C ASP A 108 13.21 14.74 -24.62
N ALA A 109 12.14 15.56 -24.62
CA ALA A 109 12.19 16.93 -24.14
C ALA A 109 12.42 17.02 -22.62
N SER A 110 12.14 15.95 -21.87
CA SER A 110 12.34 15.91 -20.42
C SER A 110 13.83 15.90 -20.04
N GLY A 111 14.75 15.61 -20.96
CA GLY A 111 16.18 15.46 -20.66
C GLY A 111 16.53 14.17 -19.90
N ASN A 112 15.58 13.25 -19.74
CA ASN A 112 15.82 11.90 -19.22
C ASN A 112 15.63 10.87 -20.35
N HIS A 113 16.40 9.79 -20.30
CA HIS A 113 16.26 8.68 -21.25
C HIS A 113 15.21 7.68 -20.75
N PHE A 114 13.93 8.03 -20.89
CA PHE A 114 12.83 7.12 -20.59
C PHE A 114 12.52 6.20 -21.77
N GLY A 115 12.35 4.91 -21.48
CA GLY A 115 11.85 3.93 -22.44
C GLY A 115 10.34 4.02 -22.63
N LEU A 116 9.87 3.56 -23.78
CA LEU A 116 8.46 3.53 -24.16
C LEU A 116 8.16 2.22 -24.89
N THR A 117 7.23 1.43 -24.39
CA THR A 117 6.77 0.19 -25.01
C THR A 117 5.26 0.19 -25.16
N PHE A 118 4.75 -0.77 -25.92
CA PHE A 118 3.32 -1.09 -25.90
C PHE A 118 3.13 -2.60 -25.99
N THR A 119 2.01 -3.04 -25.42
CA THR A 119 1.61 -4.44 -25.40
C THR A 119 0.58 -4.70 -26.51
N ALA A 120 0.79 -5.78 -27.26
CA ALA A 120 0.04 -6.12 -28.45
C ALA A 120 -0.55 -7.54 -28.37
N PRO A 121 -1.76 -7.77 -28.90
CA PRO A 121 -2.41 -9.08 -28.89
C PRO A 121 -1.86 -10.00 -29.97
N SER A 122 -1.94 -11.32 -29.75
CA SER A 122 -1.63 -12.33 -30.78
C SER A 122 -2.77 -12.54 -31.79
N SER A 123 -4.02 -12.25 -31.40
CA SER A 123 -5.18 -12.41 -32.28
C SER A 123 -5.25 -11.32 -33.33
N TYR A 124 -5.37 -11.71 -34.60
CA TYR A 124 -5.60 -10.78 -35.72
C TYR A 124 -6.84 -9.89 -35.51
N TRP A 125 -7.89 -10.42 -34.85
CA TRP A 125 -9.14 -9.69 -34.62
C TRP A 125 -8.91 -8.37 -33.85
N TYR A 126 -8.01 -8.38 -32.87
CA TYR A 126 -7.63 -7.19 -32.12
C TYR A 126 -6.42 -6.48 -32.75
N LEU A 127 -5.42 -7.24 -33.24
CA LEU A 127 -4.18 -6.67 -33.78
C LEU A 127 -4.41 -5.77 -35.00
N ARG A 128 -5.45 -6.02 -35.80
CA ARG A 128 -5.77 -5.20 -36.99
C ARG A 128 -5.95 -3.70 -36.72
N TRP A 129 -6.17 -3.31 -35.47
CA TRP A 129 -6.34 -1.92 -35.05
C TRP A 129 -5.03 -1.22 -34.66
N PHE A 130 -3.91 -1.96 -34.65
CA PHE A 130 -2.59 -1.44 -34.34
C PHE A 130 -1.86 -1.10 -35.64
N ASP A 131 -1.56 0.18 -35.87
CA ASP A 131 -0.69 0.61 -36.97
C ASP A 131 0.79 0.36 -36.59
N LEU A 132 1.17 -0.92 -36.56
CA LEU A 132 2.47 -1.38 -36.06
C LEU A 132 3.66 -0.63 -36.67
N PRO A 133 3.74 -0.40 -38.01
CA PRO A 133 4.86 0.32 -38.60
C PRO A 133 5.00 1.76 -38.13
N ASN A 134 3.90 2.41 -37.76
CA ASN A 134 3.93 3.78 -37.24
C ASN A 134 4.04 3.85 -35.71
N LEU A 135 3.54 2.85 -34.97
CA LEU A 135 3.72 2.75 -33.53
C LEU A 135 5.18 2.47 -33.15
N ILE A 136 5.83 1.51 -33.82
CA ILE A 136 7.21 1.08 -33.47
C ILE A 136 8.28 2.15 -33.74
N LYS A 137 7.94 3.23 -34.46
CA LYS A 137 8.83 4.39 -34.64
C LYS A 137 9.07 5.14 -33.33
N TYR A 138 8.13 5.05 -32.40
CA TYR A 138 8.15 5.79 -31.14
C TYR A 138 8.39 4.88 -29.93
N ALA A 139 8.14 3.58 -30.08
CA ALA A 139 8.40 2.57 -29.05
C ALA A 139 9.76 1.88 -29.22
N ASP A 140 10.35 1.47 -28.10
CA ASP A 140 11.62 0.76 -28.06
C ASP A 140 11.44 -0.71 -28.48
N TRP A 141 10.36 -1.37 -28.06
CA TRP A 141 9.95 -2.70 -28.50
C TRP A 141 8.44 -2.92 -28.27
N ILE A 142 7.96 -4.07 -28.72
CA ILE A 142 6.56 -4.52 -28.62
C ILE A 142 6.52 -5.76 -27.72
N ASN A 143 5.69 -5.73 -26.69
CA ASN A 143 5.39 -6.90 -25.88
C ASN A 143 4.24 -7.68 -26.52
N LEU A 144 4.46 -8.92 -26.95
CA LEU A 144 3.43 -9.74 -27.60
C LEU A 144 2.80 -10.72 -26.62
N MET A 145 1.49 -10.63 -26.42
CA MET A 145 0.73 -11.54 -25.56
C MET A 145 0.47 -12.88 -26.25
N THR A 146 1.45 -13.78 -26.21
CA THR A 146 1.42 -15.15 -26.78
C THR A 146 0.78 -16.19 -25.85
N TYR A 147 -0.14 -15.74 -25.01
CA TYR A 147 -0.95 -16.50 -24.07
C TYR A 147 -2.41 -16.05 -24.21
N ASP A 148 -3.34 -16.76 -23.55
CA ASP A 148 -4.78 -16.55 -23.72
C ASP A 148 -5.26 -16.70 -25.17
N LEU A 149 -4.63 -17.61 -25.93
CA LEU A 149 -5.07 -17.97 -27.28
C LEU A 149 -6.44 -18.66 -27.24
N HIS A 150 -6.65 -19.47 -26.20
CA HIS A 150 -7.87 -20.23 -25.97
C HIS A 150 -8.34 -20.14 -24.52
N GLY A 151 -9.66 -20.20 -24.34
CA GLY A 151 -10.31 -20.07 -23.04
C GLY A 151 -11.81 -20.29 -23.12
N VAL A 152 -12.50 -20.13 -21.99
CA VAL A 152 -13.95 -20.38 -21.88
C VAL A 152 -14.81 -19.52 -22.81
N TRP A 153 -14.28 -18.38 -23.26
CA TRP A 153 -14.92 -17.49 -24.22
C TRP A 153 -15.08 -18.10 -25.61
N ASP A 154 -14.32 -19.15 -25.95
CA ASP A 154 -14.43 -19.86 -27.24
C ASP A 154 -15.81 -20.46 -27.49
N ALA A 155 -16.58 -20.73 -26.43
CA ALA A 155 -17.98 -21.16 -26.50
C ALA A 155 -18.88 -20.22 -27.32
N THR A 156 -18.49 -18.95 -27.47
CA THR A 156 -19.27 -17.91 -28.16
C THR A 156 -18.69 -17.48 -29.51
N ASN A 157 -17.60 -18.10 -29.96
CA ASN A 157 -16.96 -17.82 -31.24
C ASN A 157 -16.93 -19.09 -32.14
N PRO A 158 -16.43 -19.02 -33.38
CA PRO A 158 -16.44 -20.16 -34.31
C PRO A 158 -15.66 -21.41 -33.87
N ILE A 159 -14.78 -21.32 -32.86
CA ILE A 159 -14.06 -22.47 -32.29
C ILE A 159 -15.05 -23.38 -31.54
N GLY A 160 -15.99 -22.78 -30.81
CA GLY A 160 -17.02 -23.48 -30.04
C GLY A 160 -16.52 -24.00 -28.69
N SER A 161 -17.39 -24.72 -27.99
CA SER A 161 -17.13 -25.20 -26.62
C SER A 161 -16.21 -26.43 -26.57
N ILE A 162 -15.01 -26.33 -27.14
CA ILE A 162 -13.97 -27.37 -27.10
C ILE A 162 -12.76 -26.90 -26.28
N VAL A 163 -12.14 -27.80 -25.53
CA VAL A 163 -10.91 -27.48 -24.79
C VAL A 163 -9.75 -27.38 -25.77
N GLN A 164 -8.90 -26.38 -25.57
CA GLN A 164 -7.67 -26.13 -26.33
C GLN A 164 -6.60 -25.57 -25.40
N GLY A 165 -5.32 -25.67 -25.80
CA GLY A 165 -4.21 -25.10 -25.04
C GLY A 165 -4.24 -23.58 -25.04
N HIS A 166 -4.12 -22.92 -23.88
CA HIS A 166 -4.13 -21.45 -23.83
C HIS A 166 -2.88 -20.81 -24.48
N THR A 167 -1.86 -21.62 -24.71
CA THR A 167 -0.68 -21.31 -25.50
C THR A 167 -0.49 -22.41 -26.55
N ASN A 168 -0.06 -22.04 -27.75
CA ASN A 168 0.16 -22.96 -28.86
C ASN A 168 1.27 -22.40 -29.76
N LEU A 169 2.42 -23.07 -29.84
CA LEU A 169 3.58 -22.63 -30.62
C LEU A 169 3.27 -22.50 -32.12
N THR A 170 2.36 -23.31 -32.67
CA THR A 170 1.95 -23.18 -34.07
C THR A 170 1.20 -21.88 -34.32
N GLU A 171 0.32 -21.48 -33.39
CA GLU A 171 -0.43 -20.23 -33.47
C GLU A 171 0.43 -19.01 -33.11
N ILE A 172 1.35 -19.15 -32.17
CA ILE A 172 2.35 -18.12 -31.84
C ILE A 172 3.19 -17.78 -33.08
N LYS A 173 3.60 -18.79 -33.87
CA LYS A 173 4.27 -18.59 -35.16
C LYS A 173 3.41 -17.80 -36.13
N LEU A 174 2.13 -18.15 -36.26
CA LEU A 174 1.19 -17.43 -37.12
C LEU A 174 0.99 -15.97 -36.66
N ALA A 175 0.92 -15.73 -35.35
CA ALA A 175 0.84 -14.39 -34.79
C ALA A 175 2.08 -13.56 -35.14
N ALA A 176 3.29 -14.12 -34.96
CA ALA A 176 4.55 -13.45 -35.32
C ALA A 176 4.65 -13.13 -36.83
N GLU A 177 4.12 -13.99 -37.70
CA GLU A 177 4.06 -13.71 -39.14
C GLU A 177 3.28 -12.42 -39.46
N LEU A 178 2.24 -12.08 -38.69
CA LEU A 178 1.48 -10.84 -38.89
C LEU A 178 2.36 -9.60 -38.71
N PHE A 179 3.31 -9.64 -37.78
CA PHE A 179 4.28 -8.57 -37.54
C PHE A 179 5.30 -8.49 -38.69
N TRP A 180 5.82 -9.62 -39.16
CA TRP A 180 6.78 -9.65 -40.26
C TRP A 180 6.18 -9.21 -41.59
N ARG A 181 4.91 -9.52 -41.85
CA ARG A 181 4.18 -9.07 -43.05
C ARG A 181 4.09 -7.55 -43.17
N VAL A 182 4.21 -6.83 -42.07
CA VAL A 182 4.27 -5.35 -42.04
C VAL A 182 5.66 -4.82 -41.69
N ASN A 183 6.70 -5.64 -41.89
CA ASN A 183 8.11 -5.30 -41.74
C ASN A 183 8.55 -4.89 -40.32
N ILE A 184 7.90 -5.43 -39.28
CA ILE A 184 8.43 -5.30 -37.92
C ILE A 184 9.65 -6.22 -37.78
N PRO A 185 10.83 -5.70 -37.41
CA PRO A 185 12.00 -6.54 -37.18
C PRO A 185 11.74 -7.55 -36.04
N PRO A 186 12.15 -8.83 -36.17
CA PRO A 186 12.01 -9.81 -35.09
C PRO A 186 12.58 -9.33 -33.75
N SER A 187 13.74 -8.67 -33.78
CA SER A 187 14.41 -8.08 -32.60
C SER A 187 13.62 -7.00 -31.85
N LYS A 188 12.54 -6.46 -32.45
CA LYS A 188 11.64 -5.49 -31.82
C LYS A 188 10.44 -6.14 -31.13
N LEU A 189 10.30 -7.45 -31.23
CA LEU A 189 9.18 -8.22 -30.68
C LEU A 189 9.65 -9.05 -29.49
N VAL A 190 9.00 -8.91 -28.35
CA VAL A 190 9.27 -9.64 -27.11
C VAL A 190 8.13 -10.62 -26.87
N MET A 191 8.43 -11.91 -26.74
CA MET A 191 7.42 -12.98 -26.68
C MET A 191 6.91 -13.20 -25.25
N GLY A 192 5.60 -13.24 -25.06
CA GLY A 192 4.94 -13.46 -23.77
C GLY A 192 4.90 -14.93 -23.32
N PHE A 193 5.19 -15.15 -22.05
CA PHE A 193 5.09 -16.45 -21.37
C PHE A 193 4.12 -16.32 -20.20
N GLY A 194 3.04 -17.11 -20.23
CA GLY A 194 2.04 -17.14 -19.18
C GLY A 194 2.46 -18.06 -18.03
N PHE A 195 2.64 -17.54 -16.82
CA PHE A 195 2.89 -18.33 -15.60
C PHE A 195 1.56 -18.73 -14.95
N TYR A 196 0.66 -19.24 -15.76
CA TYR A 196 -0.67 -19.70 -15.39
C TYR A 196 -1.18 -20.61 -16.50
N GLY A 197 -2.33 -21.23 -16.29
CA GLY A 197 -3.03 -22.02 -17.29
C GLY A 197 -4.47 -21.59 -17.43
N ARG A 198 -5.08 -21.86 -18.59
CA ARG A 198 -6.55 -21.82 -18.73
C ARG A 198 -7.13 -23.20 -18.53
N SER A 199 -8.27 -23.22 -17.86
CA SER A 199 -8.87 -24.44 -17.34
C SER A 199 -10.37 -24.50 -17.63
N PHE A 200 -10.89 -25.71 -17.69
CA PHE A 200 -12.24 -26.00 -18.15
C PHE A 200 -12.86 -27.13 -17.32
N THR A 201 -14.20 -27.17 -17.28
CA THR A 201 -14.95 -28.36 -16.84
C THR A 201 -15.37 -29.14 -18.09
N LEU A 202 -14.83 -30.34 -18.27
CA LEU A 202 -15.18 -31.24 -19.38
C LEU A 202 -16.67 -31.60 -19.33
N ALA A 203 -17.34 -31.55 -20.48
CA ALA A 203 -18.73 -32.02 -20.61
C ALA A 203 -18.80 -33.55 -20.59
N ASP A 204 -17.79 -34.21 -21.15
CA ASP A 204 -17.61 -35.66 -21.11
C ASP A 204 -16.21 -35.99 -20.54
N PRO A 205 -16.11 -36.46 -19.29
CA PRO A 205 -14.84 -36.80 -18.66
C PRO A 205 -14.06 -37.91 -19.38
N SER A 206 -14.71 -38.70 -20.25
CA SER A 206 -14.04 -39.72 -21.05
C SER A 206 -13.30 -39.14 -22.26
N CYS A 207 -13.62 -37.90 -22.65
CA CYS A 207 -12.92 -37.13 -23.68
C CYS A 207 -12.10 -36.01 -23.00
N ASN A 208 -10.78 -36.17 -22.94
CA ASN A 208 -9.90 -35.29 -22.16
C ASN A 208 -8.69 -34.72 -22.92
N THR A 209 -8.73 -34.73 -24.25
CA THR A 209 -7.72 -34.15 -25.13
C THR A 209 -8.21 -32.82 -25.72
N PRO A 210 -7.30 -31.97 -26.24
CA PRO A 210 -7.69 -30.85 -27.12
C PRO A 210 -8.72 -31.29 -28.18
N GLY A 211 -9.75 -30.45 -28.40
CA GLY A 211 -10.91 -30.77 -29.23
C GLY A 211 -12.10 -31.41 -28.51
N CYS A 212 -11.95 -31.84 -27.25
CA CYS A 212 -13.05 -32.41 -26.46
C CYS A 212 -14.01 -31.33 -25.91
N PRO A 213 -15.30 -31.63 -25.73
CA PRO A 213 -16.27 -30.63 -25.33
C PRO A 213 -16.12 -30.20 -23.85
N PHE A 214 -16.26 -28.91 -23.57
CA PHE A 214 -16.40 -28.36 -22.21
C PHE A 214 -17.83 -27.86 -21.93
N SER A 215 -18.19 -27.85 -20.65
CA SER A 215 -19.48 -27.34 -20.14
C SER A 215 -19.36 -25.95 -19.49
N GLY A 216 -18.14 -25.54 -19.12
CA GLY A 216 -17.84 -24.20 -18.64
C GLY A 216 -16.42 -24.07 -18.13
N ALA A 217 -16.18 -23.01 -17.37
CA ALA A 217 -14.95 -22.81 -16.62
C ALA A 217 -14.68 -23.96 -15.63
N SER A 218 -13.41 -24.21 -15.32
CA SER A 218 -13.08 -25.03 -14.16
C SER A 218 -13.57 -24.37 -12.87
N ASN A 219 -13.60 -25.14 -11.79
CA ASN A 219 -13.72 -24.58 -10.45
C ASN A 219 -12.59 -23.57 -10.19
N PRO A 220 -12.85 -22.51 -9.40
CA PRO A 220 -11.82 -21.56 -8.99
C PRO A 220 -10.68 -22.21 -8.22
N GLY A 221 -9.45 -21.78 -8.48
CA GLY A 221 -8.29 -22.10 -7.64
C GLY A 221 -8.38 -21.42 -6.27
N PRO A 222 -7.71 -21.96 -5.23
CA PRO A 222 -7.76 -21.45 -3.86
C PRO A 222 -7.18 -20.04 -3.70
N CYS A 223 -6.30 -19.60 -4.59
CA CYS A 223 -5.61 -18.32 -4.51
C CYS A 223 -6.05 -17.36 -5.62
N THR A 224 -6.17 -17.84 -6.85
CA THR A 224 -6.67 -17.02 -7.97
C THR A 224 -8.15 -16.68 -7.83
N GLY A 225 -8.92 -17.51 -7.11
CA GLY A 225 -10.33 -17.26 -6.77
C GLY A 225 -11.27 -17.12 -7.98
N THR A 226 -10.78 -17.44 -9.18
CA THR A 226 -11.49 -17.23 -10.45
C THR A 226 -11.56 -18.54 -11.22
N GLY A 227 -12.76 -18.94 -11.64
CA GLY A 227 -12.94 -20.15 -12.45
C GLY A 227 -12.34 -19.98 -13.85
N GLY A 228 -11.73 -21.05 -14.38
CA GLY A 228 -11.19 -21.07 -15.74
C GLY A 228 -9.77 -20.54 -15.91
N ILE A 229 -9.11 -20.25 -14.79
CA ILE A 229 -7.68 -19.94 -14.71
C ILE A 229 -7.11 -20.63 -13.46
N LEU A 230 -5.86 -21.07 -13.54
CA LEU A 230 -5.06 -21.48 -12.39
C LEU A 230 -3.67 -20.86 -12.52
N SER A 231 -3.13 -20.28 -11.44
CA SER A 231 -1.73 -19.83 -11.44
C SER A 231 -0.78 -21.03 -11.60
N TYR A 232 0.47 -20.77 -12.00
CA TYR A 232 1.45 -21.85 -12.12
C TYR A 232 1.65 -22.57 -10.77
N TYR A 233 1.69 -21.84 -9.65
CA TYR A 233 1.76 -22.47 -8.31
C TYR A 233 0.53 -23.33 -7.98
N GLU A 234 -0.68 -22.93 -8.37
CA GLU A 234 -1.90 -23.76 -8.18
C GLU A 234 -1.84 -25.03 -9.03
N ILE A 235 -1.32 -24.93 -10.25
CA ILE A 235 -1.13 -26.09 -11.15
C ILE A 235 -0.11 -27.05 -10.54
N MET A 236 1.02 -26.54 -10.05
CA MET A 236 2.02 -27.35 -9.35
C MET A 236 1.45 -28.01 -8.10
N ASP A 237 0.63 -27.31 -7.32
CA ASP A 237 -0.04 -27.85 -6.14
C ASP A 237 -1.00 -29.00 -6.49
N VAL A 238 -1.75 -28.88 -7.58
CA VAL A 238 -2.60 -29.98 -8.07
C VAL A 238 -1.73 -31.18 -8.48
N LEU A 239 -0.65 -30.96 -9.21
CA LEU A 239 0.29 -32.02 -9.59
C LEU A 239 1.02 -32.64 -8.39
N HIS A 240 1.06 -31.95 -7.26
CA HIS A 240 1.63 -32.44 -6.01
C HIS A 240 0.57 -32.88 -4.96
N GLY A 241 -0.70 -33.01 -5.36
CA GLY A 241 -1.76 -33.52 -4.48
C GLY A 241 -1.98 -32.67 -3.22
N GLY A 242 -1.73 -31.36 -3.30
CA GLY A 242 -1.82 -30.44 -2.15
C GLY A 242 -0.67 -30.55 -1.14
N SER A 243 0.41 -31.26 -1.47
CA SER A 243 1.61 -31.38 -0.64
C SER A 243 2.83 -30.79 -1.36
N LEU A 244 3.48 -29.77 -0.78
CA LEU A 244 4.72 -29.15 -1.31
C LEU A 244 5.92 -30.11 -1.45
N THR A 245 5.78 -31.38 -1.04
CA THR A 245 6.87 -32.36 -0.91
C THR A 245 6.66 -33.69 -1.64
N LYS A 246 5.47 -33.99 -2.17
CA LYS A 246 5.21 -35.26 -2.86
C LYS A 246 4.35 -35.06 -4.09
N ARG A 247 4.79 -35.58 -5.25
CA ARG A 247 4.00 -35.58 -6.48
C ARG A 247 2.78 -36.51 -6.34
N ASP A 248 1.62 -36.07 -6.80
CA ASP A 248 0.49 -36.96 -7.01
C ASP A 248 0.76 -37.78 -8.27
N THR A 249 1.21 -39.02 -8.08
CA THR A 249 1.54 -39.93 -9.18
C THR A 249 0.33 -40.42 -9.96
N SER A 250 -0.90 -40.12 -9.51
CA SER A 250 -2.13 -40.46 -10.22
C SER A 250 -2.40 -39.54 -11.41
N ILE A 251 -1.92 -38.29 -11.37
CA ILE A 251 -2.06 -37.32 -12.45
C ILE A 251 -0.83 -37.41 -13.37
N LYS A 252 -1.06 -37.65 -14.66
CA LYS A 252 -0.01 -37.69 -15.69
C LYS A 252 -0.28 -36.64 -16.75
N PRO A 253 0.44 -35.50 -16.72
CA PRO A 253 0.38 -34.53 -17.79
C PRO A 253 0.72 -35.15 -19.14
N THR A 254 -0.07 -34.79 -20.14
CA THR A 254 0.22 -35.06 -21.55
C THR A 254 0.95 -33.85 -22.11
N HIS A 255 2.08 -34.11 -22.77
CA HIS A 255 2.88 -33.10 -23.43
C HIS A 255 2.57 -33.14 -24.93
N ASP A 256 1.96 -32.08 -25.46
CA ASP A 256 1.81 -31.92 -26.90
C ASP A 256 3.07 -31.29 -27.48
N THR A 257 3.87 -32.10 -28.18
CA THR A 257 5.13 -31.64 -28.79
C THR A 257 4.94 -30.68 -29.97
N THR A 258 3.78 -30.70 -30.63
CA THR A 258 3.50 -29.85 -31.80
C THR A 258 3.10 -28.46 -31.34
N ASP A 259 2.16 -28.40 -30.40
CA ASP A 259 1.67 -27.15 -29.83
C ASP A 259 2.60 -26.60 -28.74
N ALA A 260 3.55 -27.41 -28.27
CA ALA A 260 4.47 -27.08 -27.18
C ALA A 260 3.70 -26.57 -25.94
N VAL A 261 2.76 -27.40 -25.48
CA VAL A 261 1.92 -27.14 -24.30
C VAL A 261 1.69 -28.43 -23.53
N ASN A 262 1.51 -28.34 -22.22
CA ASN A 262 1.11 -29.47 -21.39
C ASN A 262 -0.36 -29.36 -21.00
N TYR A 263 -1.03 -30.49 -20.80
CA TYR A 263 -2.37 -30.50 -20.22
C TYR A 263 -2.63 -31.75 -19.40
N PHE A 264 -3.60 -31.69 -18.50
CA PHE A 264 -4.07 -32.85 -17.73
C PHE A 264 -5.48 -32.65 -17.21
N THR A 265 -6.08 -33.76 -16.75
CA THR A 265 -7.32 -33.76 -15.99
C THR A 265 -7.10 -34.01 -14.50
N PHE A 266 -7.91 -33.37 -13.67
CA PHE A 266 -7.93 -33.54 -12.22
C PHE A 266 -9.37 -33.50 -11.72
N ASN A 267 -9.60 -33.92 -10.46
CA ASN A 267 -10.92 -33.89 -9.82
C ASN A 267 -12.06 -34.42 -10.72
N ASN A 268 -11.81 -35.57 -11.37
CA ASN A 268 -12.70 -36.26 -12.31
C ASN A 268 -12.90 -35.57 -13.67
N ASN A 269 -13.35 -34.32 -13.70
CA ASN A 269 -13.76 -33.65 -14.94
C ASN A 269 -13.17 -32.25 -15.14
N GLN A 270 -12.19 -31.85 -14.33
CA GLN A 270 -11.51 -30.58 -14.49
C GLN A 270 -10.31 -30.79 -15.42
N TRP A 271 -10.06 -29.85 -16.31
CA TRP A 271 -8.98 -29.90 -17.29
C TRP A 271 -8.21 -28.58 -17.26
N VAL A 272 -6.89 -28.63 -17.40
CA VAL A 272 -6.05 -27.42 -17.49
C VAL A 272 -4.94 -27.63 -18.51
N SER A 273 -4.64 -26.58 -19.27
CA SER A 273 -3.43 -26.47 -20.09
C SER A 273 -2.48 -25.44 -19.50
N TYR A 274 -1.18 -25.69 -19.58
CA TYR A 274 -0.14 -24.87 -18.97
C TYR A 274 1.22 -25.08 -19.62
N ASP A 275 2.15 -24.19 -19.30
CA ASP A 275 3.55 -24.28 -19.66
C ASP A 275 4.45 -24.66 -18.47
N ASP A 276 5.59 -25.27 -18.77
CA ASP A 276 6.63 -25.71 -17.84
C ASP A 276 8.02 -25.60 -18.51
N ALA A 277 9.07 -26.06 -17.84
CA ALA A 277 10.44 -25.99 -18.37
C ALA A 277 10.62 -26.61 -19.77
N VAL A 278 9.87 -27.68 -20.12
CA VAL A 278 10.00 -28.36 -21.41
C VAL A 278 9.40 -27.51 -22.53
N THR A 279 8.17 -27.06 -22.30
CA THR A 279 7.40 -26.26 -23.26
C THR A 279 7.96 -24.84 -23.40
N PHE A 280 8.42 -24.23 -22.30
CA PHE A 280 9.20 -22.99 -22.32
C PHE A 280 10.44 -23.14 -23.20
N LYS A 281 11.21 -24.24 -23.06
CA LYS A 281 12.39 -24.47 -23.89
C LYS A 281 12.06 -24.59 -25.37
N GLN A 282 11.00 -25.31 -25.74
CA GLN A 282 10.59 -25.42 -27.15
C GLN A 282 10.23 -24.05 -27.74
N LYS A 283 9.55 -23.21 -26.96
CA LYS A 283 9.16 -21.86 -27.35
C LYS A 283 10.37 -20.93 -27.44
N THR A 284 11.29 -20.96 -26.48
CA THR A 284 12.52 -20.16 -26.52
C THR A 284 13.46 -20.59 -27.64
N ASP A 285 13.62 -21.90 -27.88
CA ASP A 285 14.43 -22.40 -29.01
C ASP A 285 13.90 -21.87 -30.34
N TRP A 286 12.58 -21.82 -30.52
CA TRP A 286 11.99 -21.19 -31.71
C TRP A 286 12.19 -19.67 -31.73
N ALA A 287 11.93 -18.97 -30.62
CA ALA A 287 12.11 -17.52 -30.52
C ALA A 287 13.55 -17.10 -30.87
N ASP A 288 14.55 -17.84 -30.38
CA ASP A 288 15.97 -17.66 -30.69
C ASP A 288 16.25 -17.94 -32.17
N SER A 289 15.65 -18.99 -32.75
CA SER A 289 15.84 -19.34 -34.16
C SER A 289 15.40 -18.26 -35.14
N VAL A 290 14.42 -17.43 -34.76
CA VAL A 290 13.90 -16.32 -35.56
C VAL A 290 14.42 -14.95 -35.09
N GLY A 291 15.18 -14.90 -34.00
CA GLY A 291 15.82 -13.69 -33.48
C GLY A 291 14.85 -12.71 -32.81
N LEU A 292 13.90 -13.20 -32.00
CA LEU A 292 13.04 -12.33 -31.19
C LEU A 292 13.86 -11.53 -30.16
N GLY A 293 13.34 -10.35 -29.77
CA GLY A 293 14.05 -9.39 -28.90
C GLY A 293 14.14 -9.79 -27.44
N GLY A 294 13.34 -10.76 -26.99
CA GLY A 294 13.37 -11.26 -25.61
C GLY A 294 12.10 -11.97 -25.19
N ALA A 295 11.95 -12.15 -23.87
CA ALA A 295 10.79 -12.75 -23.22
C ALA A 295 10.08 -11.75 -22.29
N LEU A 296 8.76 -11.72 -22.35
CA LEU A 296 7.85 -11.10 -21.38
C LEU A 296 7.27 -12.23 -20.50
N ILE A 297 7.13 -12.01 -19.20
CA ILE A 297 6.50 -12.97 -18.29
C ILE A 297 5.21 -12.35 -17.75
N TRP A 298 4.08 -13.06 -17.91
CA TRP A 298 2.78 -12.71 -17.34
C TRP A 298 2.28 -13.82 -16.40
N ALA A 299 2.38 -13.70 -15.08
CA ALA A 299 3.13 -12.68 -14.36
C ALA A 299 4.08 -13.33 -13.37
N SER A 300 5.15 -12.61 -13.02
CA SER A 300 6.22 -13.12 -12.16
C SER A 300 5.73 -13.61 -10.80
N ASP A 301 4.65 -13.02 -10.26
CA ASP A 301 4.04 -13.36 -8.98
C ASP A 301 3.19 -14.65 -9.02
N LEU A 302 2.99 -15.25 -10.20
CA LEU A 302 2.23 -16.49 -10.37
C LEU A 302 3.10 -17.75 -10.38
N ASP A 303 4.43 -17.62 -10.28
CA ASP A 303 5.35 -18.74 -10.10
C ASP A 303 5.23 -19.38 -8.70
N ASP A 304 5.81 -20.56 -8.51
CA ASP A 304 5.89 -21.23 -7.22
C ASP A 304 6.97 -20.66 -6.29
N ASP A 305 6.94 -21.07 -5.02
CA ASP A 305 7.88 -20.63 -3.97
C ASP A 305 9.34 -21.06 -4.22
N LYS A 306 9.56 -21.92 -5.22
CA LYS A 306 10.86 -22.44 -5.67
C LYS A 306 11.31 -21.80 -6.98
N TYR A 307 10.53 -20.87 -7.53
CA TYR A 307 10.79 -20.17 -8.79
C TYR A 307 11.02 -21.15 -9.95
N THR A 308 10.24 -22.24 -10.01
CA THR A 308 10.47 -23.29 -11.00
C THR A 308 10.07 -22.88 -12.41
N ALA A 309 9.06 -22.02 -12.59
CA ALA A 309 8.72 -21.48 -13.91
C ALA A 309 9.81 -20.55 -14.41
N HIS A 310 10.29 -19.61 -13.58
CA HIS A 310 11.44 -18.76 -13.95
C HIS A 310 12.68 -19.59 -14.27
N SER A 311 12.98 -20.59 -13.43
CA SER A 311 14.15 -21.45 -13.65
C SER A 311 14.03 -22.28 -14.93
N GLY A 312 12.82 -22.75 -15.24
CA GLY A 312 12.48 -23.46 -16.47
C GLY A 312 12.66 -22.59 -17.70
N LEU A 313 12.12 -21.37 -17.68
CA LEU A 313 12.22 -20.41 -18.78
C LEU A 313 13.67 -19.97 -19.04
N LEU A 314 14.42 -19.67 -17.97
CA LEU A 314 15.81 -19.21 -18.08
C LEU A 314 16.81 -20.35 -18.31
N GLY A 315 16.40 -21.62 -18.17
CA GLY A 315 17.29 -22.78 -18.24
C GLY A 315 18.36 -22.82 -17.14
N ARG A 316 18.17 -22.08 -16.04
CA ARG A 316 19.10 -21.98 -14.91
C ARG A 316 18.36 -21.70 -13.61
N THR A 317 18.90 -22.16 -12.47
CA THR A 317 18.32 -21.90 -11.15
C THR A 317 18.37 -20.40 -10.82
N VAL A 318 17.22 -19.83 -10.43
CA VAL A 318 17.10 -18.41 -10.05
C VAL A 318 17.44 -18.17 -8.58
N LEU A 319 17.17 -19.15 -7.71
CA LEU A 319 17.54 -19.11 -6.31
C LEU A 319 18.97 -19.61 -6.06
N SER A 320 19.86 -18.69 -5.70
CA SER A 320 21.13 -19.03 -5.07
C SER A 320 21.22 -18.38 -3.69
N THR A 321 22.08 -18.92 -2.81
CA THR A 321 22.38 -18.32 -1.51
C THR A 321 22.87 -16.87 -1.66
N SER A 322 23.62 -16.57 -2.72
CA SER A 322 24.08 -15.21 -3.01
C SER A 322 22.95 -14.29 -3.47
N SER A 323 21.99 -14.76 -4.27
CA SER A 323 20.81 -13.99 -4.66
C SER A 323 19.94 -13.64 -3.44
N LEU A 324 19.68 -14.61 -2.58
CA LEU A 324 18.93 -14.41 -1.32
C LEU A 324 19.66 -13.42 -0.40
N GLN A 325 20.97 -13.57 -0.21
CA GLN A 325 21.77 -12.63 0.57
C GLN A 325 21.78 -11.21 -0.01
N THR A 326 21.73 -11.06 -1.33
CA THR A 326 21.72 -9.74 -1.98
C THR A 326 20.35 -9.09 -1.86
N VAL A 327 19.26 -9.86 -2.00
CA VAL A 327 17.88 -9.39 -1.75
C VAL A 327 17.70 -8.99 -0.28
N ASP A 328 18.13 -9.84 0.66
CA ASP A 328 18.09 -9.55 2.10
C ASP A 328 18.92 -8.30 2.46
N LYS A 329 20.10 -8.14 1.84
CA LYS A 329 20.95 -6.95 2.03
C LYS A 329 20.32 -5.67 1.48
N ALA A 330 19.58 -5.73 0.37
CA ALA A 330 18.89 -4.57 -0.19
C ALA A 330 17.63 -4.20 0.59
N LEU A 331 16.85 -5.18 1.03
CA LEU A 331 15.69 -4.98 1.92
C LEU A 331 16.09 -4.46 3.31
N SER A 332 17.34 -4.68 3.72
CA SER A 332 17.91 -4.16 4.98
C SER A 332 18.70 -2.85 4.83
N SER A 333 18.85 -2.28 3.63
CA SER A 333 19.48 -0.97 3.40
C SER A 333 19.04 -0.31 2.09
N PRO A 334 17.89 0.41 2.10
CA PRO A 334 17.36 1.13 0.92
C PRO A 334 18.20 2.34 0.45
N GLN A 335 19.35 2.61 1.06
CA GLN A 335 20.08 3.87 0.93
C GLN A 335 20.84 4.07 -0.39
N SER A 336 21.02 3.04 -1.22
CA SER A 336 21.80 3.16 -2.47
C SER A 336 21.01 3.73 -3.66
N VAL A 337 19.66 3.70 -3.65
CA VAL A 337 18.87 4.36 -4.71
C VAL A 337 18.77 5.87 -4.50
N ILE A 338 18.94 6.35 -3.25
CA ILE A 338 19.03 7.78 -2.94
C ILE A 338 20.29 8.39 -3.56
N GLN A 339 21.42 7.66 -3.63
CA GLN A 339 22.67 8.21 -4.16
C GLN A 339 22.67 8.31 -5.69
N ASP A 340 22.05 7.35 -6.39
CA ASP A 340 21.99 7.32 -7.86
C ASP A 340 20.90 8.25 -8.43
N LEU A 341 19.78 8.45 -7.74
CA LEU A 341 18.74 9.40 -8.15
C LEU A 341 19.01 10.84 -7.70
N ALA A 342 19.82 11.04 -6.65
CA ALA A 342 20.10 12.37 -6.11
C ALA A 342 20.82 13.31 -7.08
N GLY A 343 21.50 12.75 -8.09
CA GLY A 343 22.07 13.49 -9.20
C GLY A 343 21.06 14.19 -10.09
N SER A 344 19.98 13.48 -10.42
CA SER A 344 18.96 13.88 -11.41
C SER A 344 17.85 14.79 -10.86
N ASN A 345 17.69 14.85 -9.53
CA ASN A 345 16.62 15.59 -8.85
C ASN A 345 17.14 16.66 -7.87
N GLY A 346 18.41 17.07 -7.98
CA GLY A 346 19.00 18.15 -7.18
C GLY A 346 19.36 17.80 -5.74
N GLN A 347 19.22 16.54 -5.31
CA GLN A 347 19.50 16.12 -3.92
C GLN A 347 21.00 15.88 -3.62
N ASN A 348 21.84 15.73 -4.64
CA ASN A 348 23.31 15.70 -4.53
C ASN A 348 23.93 17.10 -4.63
N CYS A 349 23.12 18.11 -4.95
CA CYS A 349 23.55 19.50 -4.90
C CYS A 349 23.62 19.97 -3.45
N PHE A 350 24.60 20.79 -3.12
CA PHE A 350 24.77 21.33 -1.76
C PHE A 350 25.20 22.79 -1.78
N ALA A 351 24.76 23.55 -0.77
CA ALA A 351 25.32 24.87 -0.48
C ALA A 351 26.64 24.73 0.30
N TYR A 352 27.66 25.47 -0.11
CA TYR A 352 28.95 25.51 0.55
C TYR A 352 28.80 25.93 2.02
N GLN A 353 29.27 25.08 2.93
CA GLN A 353 29.09 25.30 4.37
C GLN A 353 30.19 26.16 5.02
N GLY A 354 31.23 26.54 4.26
CA GLY A 354 32.34 27.34 4.76
C GLY A 354 32.03 28.84 4.92
N LYS A 355 33.08 29.65 5.04
CA LYS A 355 32.96 31.12 5.08
C LYS A 355 32.46 31.63 3.72
N CYS A 356 31.71 32.73 3.74
CA CYS A 356 31.27 33.39 2.52
C CYS A 356 32.46 33.73 1.63
N VAL A 357 32.31 33.49 0.33
CA VAL A 357 33.32 33.79 -0.68
C VAL A 357 32.92 35.03 -1.47
N ASN A 358 33.89 35.69 -2.10
CA ASN A 358 33.62 36.78 -3.03
C ASN A 358 32.93 36.20 -4.27
N LEU A 359 31.71 36.63 -4.55
CA LEU A 359 30.94 36.13 -5.69
C LEU A 359 31.42 36.71 -7.04
N ASN A 360 32.27 37.74 -7.00
CA ASN A 360 32.92 38.28 -8.19
C ASN A 360 34.21 37.52 -8.55
N ASP A 361 34.64 36.56 -7.70
CA ASP A 361 35.83 35.74 -7.93
C ASP A 361 35.41 34.31 -8.31
N ASN A 362 35.43 34.03 -9.61
CA ASN A 362 35.11 32.71 -10.16
C ASN A 362 36.02 31.60 -9.60
N ASN A 363 37.29 31.89 -9.31
CA ASN A 363 38.21 30.90 -8.76
C ASN A 363 37.84 30.58 -7.31
N ALA A 364 37.45 31.58 -6.53
CA ALA A 364 36.97 31.38 -5.15
C ALA A 364 35.65 30.60 -5.12
N MET A 365 34.72 30.87 -6.05
CA MET A 365 33.47 30.13 -6.17
C MET A 365 33.70 28.67 -6.56
N GLN A 366 34.60 28.43 -7.51
CA GLN A 366 34.91 27.08 -7.98
C GLN A 366 35.72 26.27 -6.95
N ALA A 367 36.66 26.92 -6.25
CA ALA A 367 37.43 26.29 -5.16
C ALA A 367 36.57 25.92 -3.93
N ALA A 368 35.40 26.55 -3.76
CA ALA A 368 34.44 26.19 -2.73
C ALA A 368 33.72 24.86 -3.03
N CYS A 369 33.66 24.45 -4.30
CA CYS A 369 33.13 23.14 -4.69
C CYS A 369 34.22 22.06 -4.61
N ARG A 370 33.85 20.86 -4.15
CA ARG A 370 34.75 19.69 -4.17
C ARG A 370 34.95 19.20 -5.60
N SER A 371 36.06 18.51 -5.85
CA SER A 371 36.34 17.89 -7.16
C SER A 371 35.17 17.00 -7.62
N GLY A 372 34.81 17.10 -8.91
CA GLY A 372 33.65 16.43 -9.50
C GLY A 372 32.32 17.20 -9.41
N PHE A 373 32.33 18.41 -8.85
CA PHE A 373 31.16 19.29 -8.73
C PHE A 373 31.43 20.63 -9.43
N THR A 374 30.39 21.20 -10.03
CA THR A 374 30.40 22.54 -10.64
C THR A 374 29.44 23.46 -9.91
N VAL A 375 29.75 24.76 -9.92
CA VAL A 375 28.90 25.80 -9.35
C VAL A 375 27.68 25.98 -10.26
N VAL A 376 26.49 25.96 -9.67
CA VAL A 376 25.21 26.19 -10.37
C VAL A 376 24.42 27.39 -9.83
N GLY A 377 24.95 28.08 -8.81
CA GLY A 377 24.31 29.24 -8.18
C GLY A 377 24.97 29.60 -6.83
N TRP A 378 24.34 30.46 -6.02
CA TRP A 378 24.79 30.81 -4.67
C TRP A 378 23.64 31.24 -3.74
N ASP A 379 23.89 31.22 -2.43
CA ASP A 379 22.99 31.67 -1.35
C ASP A 379 23.70 32.75 -0.51
N ASP A 380 23.08 33.91 -0.30
CA ASP A 380 23.64 35.02 0.46
C ASP A 380 23.23 35.00 1.96
N ALA A 381 22.42 34.03 2.37
CA ALA A 381 21.94 33.91 3.74
C ALA A 381 23.09 33.75 4.76
N GLY A 382 23.07 34.59 5.79
CA GLY A 382 24.07 34.61 6.86
C GLY A 382 25.39 35.31 6.50
N CYS A 383 25.53 35.81 5.28
CA CYS A 383 26.73 36.50 4.81
C CYS A 383 26.78 37.99 5.15
N GLY A 384 25.65 38.64 5.47
CA GLY A 384 25.51 39.93 6.16
C GLY A 384 26.41 41.11 5.73
N LYS A 385 25.83 42.28 5.43
CA LYS A 385 26.54 43.47 4.89
C LYS A 385 27.92 43.77 5.51
N LYS A 386 28.09 43.71 6.84
CA LYS A 386 29.39 43.96 7.53
C LYS A 386 30.48 42.91 7.26
N LYS A 387 30.14 41.63 7.02
CA LYS A 387 31.12 40.59 6.72
C LYS A 387 31.54 40.62 5.24
N CYS A 388 30.63 41.02 4.33
CA CYS A 388 30.93 41.18 2.90
C CYS A 388 31.77 42.42 2.56
N VAL A 389 31.87 43.44 3.43
CA VAL A 389 32.71 44.64 3.19
C VAL A 389 34.19 44.29 2.97
N ARG A 390 34.68 43.17 3.50
CA ARG A 390 36.05 42.67 3.27
C ARG A 390 36.20 41.80 2.00
N LEU A 391 35.12 41.63 1.24
CA LEU A 391 35.00 40.83 0.02
C LEU A 391 34.27 41.65 -1.06
N ASP A 392 34.65 42.93 -1.22
CA ASP A 392 34.10 43.88 -2.19
C ASP A 392 32.58 44.13 -2.11
N GLY A 393 31.96 43.84 -0.96
CA GLY A 393 30.54 44.09 -0.72
C GLY A 393 29.60 43.06 -1.34
N HIS A 394 30.10 42.09 -2.11
CA HIS A 394 29.31 41.09 -2.82
C HIS A 394 29.79 39.67 -2.49
N CYS A 395 29.17 39.05 -1.49
CA CYS A 395 29.63 37.77 -0.95
C CYS A 395 28.48 36.80 -0.62
N GLY A 396 28.74 35.51 -0.78
CA GLY A 396 27.74 34.45 -0.63
C GLY A 396 28.35 33.06 -0.50
N LYS A 397 27.51 32.03 -0.46
CA LYS A 397 27.87 30.62 -0.39
C LYS A 397 27.53 29.93 -1.71
N PRO A 398 28.51 29.41 -2.48
CA PRO A 398 28.25 28.73 -3.74
C PRO A 398 27.39 27.48 -3.56
N ILE A 399 26.57 27.17 -4.57
CA ILE A 399 25.76 25.95 -4.67
C ILE A 399 26.42 25.07 -5.71
N CYS A 400 26.78 23.85 -5.31
CA CYS A 400 27.58 22.92 -6.09
C CYS A 400 26.77 21.68 -6.45
N CYS A 401 26.73 21.27 -7.73
CA CYS A 401 26.09 20.04 -8.21
C CYS A 401 27.10 19.14 -8.94
N PRO A 402 26.87 17.81 -9.06
CA PRO A 402 27.74 16.92 -9.83
C PRO A 402 27.90 17.39 -11.28
N THR A 403 29.14 17.49 -11.78
CA THR A 403 29.42 18.16 -13.08
C THR A 403 28.70 17.54 -14.27
N ASN A 404 28.52 16.21 -14.29
CA ASN A 404 27.89 15.50 -15.42
C ASN A 404 26.36 15.58 -15.42
N GLU A 405 25.77 15.97 -14.29
CA GLU A 405 24.32 16.00 -14.06
C GLU A 405 23.85 17.44 -13.74
N ALA A 406 24.78 18.40 -13.71
CA ALA A 406 24.51 19.77 -13.37
C ALA A 406 23.57 20.39 -14.40
N PRO A 407 22.44 21.00 -13.95
CA PRO A 407 21.52 21.67 -14.85
C PRO A 407 22.23 22.85 -15.53
N LYS A 408 22.22 22.86 -16.86
CA LYS A 408 22.99 23.83 -17.66
C LYS A 408 22.34 25.23 -17.74
N ASN A 409 21.09 25.39 -17.30
CA ASN A 409 20.29 26.62 -17.40
C ASN A 409 19.30 26.77 -16.23
N CYS A 410 19.76 26.63 -14.99
CA CYS A 410 18.88 26.79 -13.82
C CYS A 410 18.52 28.25 -13.57
N ILE A 411 17.23 28.54 -13.39
CA ILE A 411 16.69 29.82 -12.93
C ILE A 411 16.04 29.58 -11.56
N TRP A 412 16.39 30.40 -10.57
CA TRP A 412 15.76 30.33 -9.25
C TRP A 412 14.39 30.99 -9.28
N ARG A 413 13.38 30.31 -8.74
CA ARG A 413 12.04 30.86 -8.58
C ARG A 413 11.97 31.73 -7.32
N GLY A 414 11.55 32.99 -7.52
CA GLY A 414 11.46 34.06 -6.53
C GLY A 414 11.93 35.35 -7.18
N ASP A 415 11.00 36.25 -7.52
CA ASP A 415 11.31 37.44 -8.32
C ASP A 415 11.30 38.74 -7.48
N ASN A 416 12.25 39.64 -7.78
CA ASN A 416 12.35 41.03 -7.30
C ASN A 416 11.74 42.05 -8.30
N ASN A 417 11.17 41.61 -9.42
CA ASN A 417 10.87 42.47 -10.58
C ASN A 417 9.36 42.68 -10.81
N GLY A 418 8.49 42.11 -9.96
CA GLY A 418 7.05 42.36 -10.04
C GLY A 418 6.37 41.82 -11.30
N GLN A 419 6.94 40.82 -11.98
CA GLN A 419 6.26 40.12 -13.09
C GLN A 419 5.90 38.65 -12.77
N GLY A 420 6.39 38.08 -11.66
CA GLY A 420 5.85 36.87 -11.04
C GLY A 420 4.87 37.21 -9.92
N THR A 421 3.71 36.57 -9.88
CA THR A 421 2.70 36.81 -8.85
C THR A 421 3.27 36.57 -7.45
N ALA A 422 3.08 37.52 -6.54
CA ALA A 422 3.49 37.47 -5.13
C ALA A 422 2.82 36.33 -4.31
N SER A 423 2.22 35.33 -4.97
CA SER A 423 1.49 34.22 -4.39
C SER A 423 2.20 32.87 -4.48
N ASP A 424 3.35 32.75 -5.16
CA ASP A 424 3.98 31.44 -5.40
C ASP A 424 5.09 31.06 -4.40
N CYS A 425 4.83 31.27 -3.11
CA CYS A 425 5.62 30.68 -2.03
C CYS A 425 5.03 29.31 -1.63
N SER A 426 4.64 28.48 -2.59
CA SER A 426 3.81 27.27 -2.38
C SER A 426 4.59 26.00 -2.02
N ALA A 427 5.94 26.04 -1.97
CA ALA A 427 6.81 24.88 -1.72
C ALA A 427 6.65 23.72 -2.73
N GLN A 428 5.99 23.96 -3.87
CA GLN A 428 5.83 23.00 -4.94
C GLN A 428 6.68 23.40 -6.15
N CYS A 429 7.41 22.44 -6.71
CA CYS A 429 8.06 22.59 -8.01
C CYS A 429 6.98 22.57 -9.10
N LEU A 430 7.02 23.50 -10.05
CA LEU A 430 6.22 23.39 -11.28
C LEU A 430 6.80 22.33 -12.22
N PRO A 431 6.02 21.87 -13.23
CA PRO A 431 6.53 20.97 -14.26
C PRO A 431 7.84 21.46 -14.88
N GLY A 432 8.88 20.61 -14.86
CA GLY A 432 10.22 20.94 -15.35
C GLY A 432 11.21 21.43 -14.28
N GLU A 433 10.76 21.67 -13.05
CA GLU A 433 11.62 22.13 -11.95
C GLU A 433 12.11 21.01 -11.03
N THR A 434 13.13 21.29 -10.21
CA THR A 434 13.72 20.35 -9.25
C THR A 434 14.12 21.08 -7.97
N ASN A 435 13.86 20.43 -6.81
CA ASN A 435 14.18 20.99 -5.50
C ASN A 435 15.61 20.62 -5.09
N ILE A 436 16.42 21.62 -4.68
CA ILE A 436 17.77 21.38 -4.18
C ILE A 436 17.75 21.14 -2.66
N LYS A 437 18.10 19.92 -2.26
CA LYS A 437 18.08 19.50 -0.84
C LYS A 437 19.05 20.33 0.00
N GLY A 438 18.56 20.86 1.13
CA GLY A 438 19.38 21.56 2.13
C GLY A 438 19.48 23.07 1.97
N ILE A 439 18.76 23.67 1.01
CA ILE A 439 18.68 25.13 0.82
C ILE A 439 17.33 25.62 1.35
N GLY A 440 17.31 26.05 2.62
CA GLY A 440 16.12 26.58 3.32
C GLY A 440 16.16 28.10 3.49
N SER A 441 16.87 28.80 2.61
CA SER A 441 17.14 30.23 2.70
C SER A 441 15.93 31.07 2.29
N SER A 442 15.69 32.16 3.03
CA SER A 442 14.67 33.19 2.75
C SER A 442 15.18 34.28 1.77
N TRP A 443 16.40 34.08 1.27
CA TRP A 443 17.19 35.02 0.49
C TRP A 443 17.74 34.27 -0.74
N GLY A 444 16.95 34.20 -1.81
CA GLY A 444 17.40 33.61 -3.08
C GLY A 444 18.24 34.60 -3.87
N GLY A 445 19.39 34.18 -4.39
CA GLY A 445 20.25 34.98 -5.28
C GLY A 445 20.45 34.29 -6.64
N GLY A 446 20.17 35.01 -7.74
CA GLY A 446 20.39 34.56 -9.11
C GLY A 446 21.69 35.08 -9.73
N PHE A 447 22.04 34.62 -10.94
CA PHE A 447 23.31 34.90 -11.64
C PHE A 447 23.62 36.38 -11.97
N LEU A 448 22.69 37.31 -11.73
CA LEU A 448 22.79 38.69 -12.20
C LEU A 448 22.45 39.69 -11.08
N ASN A 449 23.51 40.17 -10.43
CA ASN A 449 23.69 41.50 -9.84
C ASN A 449 22.44 42.43 -9.70
N ASP A 450 21.75 42.35 -8.57
CA ASP A 450 20.85 43.42 -8.12
C ASP A 450 20.78 43.49 -6.59
N GLY A 451 21.39 44.54 -6.07
CA GLY A 451 21.30 44.87 -4.66
C GLY A 451 19.86 45.24 -4.25
N ASN A 452 19.51 44.78 -3.05
CA ASN A 452 18.70 45.52 -2.08
C ASN A 452 17.17 45.55 -2.32
N THR A 453 16.46 44.43 -2.17
CA THR A 453 14.99 44.38 -1.88
C THR A 453 14.58 43.17 -1.02
N ASN A 454 13.38 43.26 -0.42
CA ASN A 454 12.90 42.52 0.76
C ASN A 454 12.31 41.11 0.50
N LYS A 455 12.68 40.17 1.40
CA LYS A 455 11.91 39.05 2.02
C LYS A 455 10.96 38.19 1.14
N CYS A 456 11.33 36.92 0.94
CA CYS A 456 10.40 35.79 0.94
C CYS A 456 10.54 35.01 2.25
N GLY A 457 9.50 34.98 3.09
CA GLY A 457 9.51 34.25 4.35
C GLY A 457 8.87 32.86 4.23
N ARG A 458 9.62 31.79 4.53
CA ARG A 458 9.11 30.62 5.27
C ARG A 458 10.24 29.97 6.06
N GLY A 459 10.11 30.04 7.39
CA GLY A 459 10.59 29.01 8.28
C GLY A 459 9.40 28.50 9.05
N PHE A 460 9.24 27.18 9.13
CA PHE A 460 8.68 26.55 10.31
C PHE A 460 9.57 25.37 10.66
N LYS A 461 9.95 25.31 11.93
CA LYS A 461 10.38 24.08 12.58
C LYS A 461 9.21 23.11 12.54
N GLU A 462 9.42 21.87 12.11
CA GLU A 462 8.51 20.77 12.44
C GLU A 462 8.37 20.71 13.96
N ARG A 463 7.15 20.91 14.47
CA ARG A 463 6.66 19.95 15.46
C ARG A 463 6.11 18.78 14.66
N ALA A 464 6.27 17.58 15.19
CA ALA A 464 5.65 16.38 14.64
C ALA A 464 4.18 16.71 14.30
N LYS A 465 3.66 16.14 13.21
CA LYS A 465 2.20 16.15 13.00
C LYS A 465 1.55 15.64 14.29
N GLU A 466 0.57 16.37 14.83
CA GLU A 466 -0.09 16.07 16.10
C GLU A 466 -1.55 15.64 15.83
N SER A 467 -2.03 14.63 16.56
CA SER A 467 -3.46 14.31 16.68
C SER A 467 -4.06 15.12 17.82
N THR A 468 -5.23 15.73 17.60
CA THR A 468 -5.92 16.55 18.59
C THR A 468 -7.23 15.92 19.03
N TYR A 469 -7.49 15.88 20.35
CA TYR A 469 -8.76 15.49 20.96
C TYR A 469 -9.32 16.67 21.76
N ILE A 470 -10.64 16.78 21.87
CA ILE A 470 -11.29 17.89 22.56
C ILE A 470 -12.10 17.33 23.74
N ALA A 471 -11.87 17.89 24.93
CA ALA A 471 -12.68 17.65 26.13
C ALA A 471 -13.50 18.91 26.45
N VAL A 472 -14.81 18.77 26.61
CA VAL A 472 -15.68 19.91 26.97
C VAL A 472 -15.92 19.90 28.49
N LEU A 473 -15.37 20.88 29.19
CA LEU A 473 -15.49 21.00 30.64
C LEU A 473 -16.89 21.53 31.04
N PRO A 474 -17.35 21.30 32.29
CA PRO A 474 -18.67 21.74 32.76
C PRO A 474 -18.99 23.23 32.58
N ASN A 475 -17.96 24.08 32.52
CA ASN A 475 -18.10 25.51 32.31
C ASN A 475 -18.10 25.92 30.82
N GLY A 476 -18.15 24.96 29.90
CA GLY A 476 -18.16 25.19 28.44
C GLY A 476 -16.77 25.43 27.83
N PHE A 477 -15.69 25.27 28.60
CA PHE A 477 -14.33 25.40 28.07
C PHE A 477 -13.94 24.14 27.27
N GLU A 478 -13.47 24.34 26.04
CA GLU A 478 -12.92 23.28 25.19
C GLU A 478 -11.41 23.15 25.44
N LEU A 479 -11.02 22.07 26.11
CA LEU A 479 -9.62 21.72 26.32
C LEU A 479 -9.13 20.88 25.13
N VAL A 480 -8.10 21.38 24.45
CA VAL A 480 -7.41 20.65 23.38
C VAL A 480 -6.33 19.76 23.99
N ILE A 481 -6.43 18.47 23.74
CA ILE A 481 -5.46 17.44 24.13
C ILE A 481 -4.64 17.12 22.89
N VAL A 482 -3.34 17.35 22.97
CA VAL A 482 -2.42 17.22 21.86
C VAL A 482 -1.61 15.94 22.02
N ALA A 483 -1.55 15.11 20.98
CA ALA A 483 -0.80 13.86 21.00
C ALA A 483 0.10 13.76 19.77
N ALA A 484 1.38 13.45 19.94
CA ALA A 484 2.29 13.27 18.79
C ALA A 484 1.83 12.12 17.89
N ILE A 485 1.86 12.28 16.56
CA ILE A 485 1.57 11.16 15.65
C ILE A 485 2.61 10.06 15.84
N TYR A 486 2.10 8.84 15.93
CA TYR A 486 2.89 7.65 16.14
C TYR A 486 3.74 7.27 14.93
N PRO A 487 4.85 6.55 15.17
CA PRO A 487 5.59 5.88 14.12
C PRO A 487 4.71 4.91 13.33
N ALA A 488 4.91 4.86 12.01
CA ALA A 488 4.44 3.74 11.21
C ALA A 488 5.00 2.42 11.76
N ILE A 489 4.30 1.31 11.53
CA ILE A 489 4.63 0.04 12.18
C ILE A 489 6.05 -0.46 11.90
N GLY A 490 6.60 -0.20 10.72
CA GLY A 490 7.99 -0.50 10.40
C GLY A 490 8.98 0.28 11.27
N ARG A 491 8.72 1.58 11.47
CA ARG A 491 9.57 2.47 12.28
C ARG A 491 9.61 2.04 13.75
N LEU A 492 8.57 1.42 14.30
CA LEU A 492 8.59 0.90 15.68
C LEU A 492 9.70 -0.11 15.92
N TYR A 493 10.12 -0.85 14.88
CA TYR A 493 11.20 -1.82 15.01
C TYR A 493 12.59 -1.20 14.80
N GLU A 494 12.65 0.07 14.40
CA GLU A 494 13.89 0.83 14.16
C GLU A 494 14.27 1.76 15.32
N VAL A 495 13.36 2.02 16.28
CA VAL A 495 13.66 2.91 17.41
C VAL A 495 14.62 2.26 18.42
N PRO A 496 15.42 3.04 19.19
CA PRO A 496 16.39 2.52 20.15
C PRO A 496 15.84 1.52 21.19
N ASN A 497 14.52 1.54 21.43
CA ASN A 497 13.80 0.66 22.34
C ASN A 497 12.94 -0.42 21.62
N ALA A 498 13.18 -0.68 20.33
CA ALA A 498 12.41 -1.61 19.49
C ALA A 498 12.26 -3.03 20.07
N GLY A 499 13.18 -3.48 20.93
CA GLY A 499 13.08 -4.75 21.65
C GLY A 499 11.87 -4.85 22.59
N GLN A 500 11.23 -3.73 22.93
CA GLN A 500 10.05 -3.67 23.79
C GLN A 500 8.72 -3.84 23.03
N VAL A 501 8.73 -3.66 21.70
CA VAL A 501 7.54 -3.81 20.83
C VAL A 501 7.17 -5.29 20.73
N LEU A 502 5.86 -5.60 20.73
CA LEU A 502 5.44 -6.98 20.58
C LEU A 502 5.86 -7.51 19.22
N ARG A 503 6.46 -8.70 19.23
CA ARG A 503 6.80 -9.42 18.01
C ARG A 503 5.73 -10.46 17.66
N ARG A 504 4.46 -10.05 17.65
CA ARG A 504 3.34 -10.88 17.18
C ARG A 504 2.34 -10.06 16.37
N LEU A 505 1.95 -10.59 15.22
CA LEU A 505 1.01 -10.04 14.26
C LEU A 505 -0.36 -10.69 14.47
N PHE A 506 -1.41 -9.88 14.42
CA PHE A 506 -2.80 -10.33 14.52
C PHE A 506 -3.54 -9.97 13.23
N ARG A 507 -4.02 -10.98 12.50
CA ARG A 507 -4.71 -10.82 11.22
C ARG A 507 -6.10 -11.42 11.24
N LEU A 508 -7.05 -10.76 10.59
CA LEU A 508 -8.41 -11.27 10.47
C LEU A 508 -8.43 -12.51 9.56
N ILE A 509 -9.06 -13.60 10.03
CA ILE A 509 -9.37 -14.76 9.20
C ILE A 509 -10.71 -14.50 8.52
N GLN A 510 -10.71 -14.41 7.19
CA GLN A 510 -11.93 -14.22 6.38
C GLN A 510 -12.76 -15.51 6.27
N GLY A 511 -14.08 -15.40 6.15
CA GLY A 511 -15.02 -16.52 5.93
C GLY A 511 -15.84 -16.98 7.13
N TRP A 512 -16.57 -18.10 6.96
CA TRP A 512 -17.61 -18.60 7.88
C TRP A 512 -17.15 -19.37 9.13
N CYS A 513 -15.84 -19.54 9.34
CA CYS A 513 -15.32 -20.34 10.47
C CYS A 513 -15.81 -19.79 11.82
N ILE A 514 -16.19 -20.64 12.77
CA ILE A 514 -16.77 -20.19 14.05
C ILE A 514 -15.70 -20.02 15.14
N GLY A 515 -14.46 -20.37 14.83
CA GLY A 515 -13.26 -20.03 15.59
C GLY A 515 -12.03 -20.01 14.68
N PRO A 516 -10.83 -19.92 15.26
CA PRO A 516 -10.36 -18.59 15.67
C PRO A 516 -10.57 -17.57 14.55
N ALA A 517 -11.06 -16.39 14.89
CA ALA A 517 -11.23 -15.26 13.99
C ALA A 517 -9.94 -14.47 13.73
N VAL A 518 -8.89 -14.74 14.51
CA VAL A 518 -7.59 -14.10 14.37
C VAL A 518 -6.50 -15.13 14.13
N ASN A 519 -5.69 -14.91 13.10
CA ASN A 519 -4.43 -15.61 12.90
C ASN A 519 -3.30 -14.86 13.63
N VAL A 520 -2.49 -15.58 14.40
CA VAL A 520 -1.36 -15.03 15.16
C VAL A 520 -0.05 -15.53 14.56
N ALA A 521 0.81 -14.61 14.14
CA ALA A 521 2.13 -14.92 13.61
C ALA A 521 3.23 -14.20 14.40
N THR A 522 4.43 -14.76 14.49
CA THR A 522 5.56 -14.11 15.15
C THR A 522 6.30 -13.19 14.19
N VAL A 523 6.69 -12.01 14.65
CA VAL A 523 7.53 -11.08 13.90
C VAL A 523 8.98 -11.50 14.06
N ALA A 524 9.68 -11.72 12.96
CA ALA A 524 11.10 -12.07 12.99
C ALA A 524 11.93 -10.99 13.72
N PRO A 525 13.04 -11.34 14.40
CA PRO A 525 13.99 -10.35 14.94
C PRO A 525 14.54 -9.43 13.85
N GLY A 526 14.94 -8.20 14.21
CA GLY A 526 15.50 -7.21 13.28
C GLY A 526 14.77 -5.87 13.27
N SER A 527 15.35 -4.88 12.59
CA SER A 527 14.85 -3.50 12.49
C SER A 527 13.84 -3.27 11.37
N ASN A 528 13.82 -4.14 10.35
CA ASN A 528 12.81 -4.14 9.30
C ASN A 528 12.27 -5.58 9.10
N PRO A 529 11.44 -6.08 10.02
CA PRO A 529 11.05 -7.48 9.99
C PRO A 529 10.00 -7.74 8.89
N PRO A 530 10.13 -8.84 8.12
CA PRO A 530 9.17 -9.19 7.07
C PRO A 530 7.78 -9.53 7.64
N GLY A 531 6.75 -9.42 6.81
CA GLY A 531 5.37 -9.76 7.18
C GLY A 531 4.52 -8.61 7.76
N LEU A 532 5.04 -7.38 7.77
CA LEU A 532 4.32 -6.17 8.22
C LEU A 532 3.36 -5.57 7.18
N GLY A 533 3.25 -6.13 5.98
CA GLY A 533 2.31 -5.66 4.95
C GLY A 533 0.86 -5.69 5.46
N GLY A 534 0.14 -4.56 5.32
CA GLY A 534 -1.23 -4.39 5.81
C GLY A 534 -1.37 -4.18 7.32
N MET A 535 -0.27 -4.16 8.08
CA MET A 535 -0.28 -3.95 9.52
C MET A 535 -0.19 -2.46 9.87
N GLN A 536 -0.81 -2.09 10.98
CA GLN A 536 -0.77 -0.75 11.54
C GLN A 536 -0.24 -0.77 12.97
N THR A 537 0.35 0.34 13.40
CA THR A 537 0.65 0.59 14.81
C THR A 537 -0.66 0.67 15.57
N GLU A 538 -0.80 -0.21 16.55
CA GLU A 538 -2.02 -0.41 17.31
C GLU A 538 -1.81 -0.08 18.79
N HIS A 539 -2.83 0.58 19.34
CA HIS A 539 -2.90 1.03 20.72
C HIS A 539 -3.80 0.07 21.49
N PRO A 540 -3.31 -0.56 22.55
CA PRO A 540 -4.18 -1.35 23.42
C PRO A 540 -5.37 -0.52 23.95
N VAL A 541 -5.11 0.75 24.27
CA VAL A 541 -6.11 1.72 24.71
C VAL A 541 -6.04 2.94 23.79
N ASP A 542 -7.13 3.27 23.11
CA ASP A 542 -7.18 4.42 22.20
C ASP A 542 -7.12 5.77 22.94
N ARG A 543 -6.24 6.67 22.49
CA ARG A 543 -5.92 7.96 23.14
C ARG A 543 -7.12 8.88 23.35
N GLN A 544 -8.19 8.74 22.57
CA GLN A 544 -9.43 9.50 22.74
C GLN A 544 -10.05 9.37 24.13
N ILE A 545 -9.74 8.28 24.84
CA ILE A 545 -10.17 8.06 26.22
C ILE A 545 -9.71 9.19 27.16
N ALA A 546 -8.61 9.87 26.86
CA ALA A 546 -8.11 10.97 27.68
C ALA A 546 -9.10 12.14 27.72
N ALA A 547 -9.75 12.47 26.61
CA ALA A 547 -10.78 13.49 26.59
C ALA A 547 -11.98 13.09 27.47
N ARG A 548 -12.42 11.84 27.34
CA ARG A 548 -13.54 11.28 28.11
C ARG A 548 -13.25 11.22 29.61
N PHE A 549 -12.02 10.88 29.97
CA PHE A 549 -11.55 10.89 31.34
C PHE A 549 -11.62 12.30 31.93
N ILE A 550 -11.10 13.31 31.22
CA ILE A 550 -11.11 14.69 31.68
C ILE A 550 -12.55 15.22 31.81
N GLU A 551 -13.43 14.90 30.87
CA GLU A 551 -14.86 15.24 30.96
C GLU A 551 -15.51 14.62 32.20
N ALA A 552 -15.27 13.33 32.47
CA ALA A 552 -15.84 12.64 33.62
C ALA A 552 -15.28 13.17 34.95
N ALA A 553 -13.95 13.25 35.05
CA ALA A 553 -13.28 13.75 36.23
C ALA A 553 -13.63 15.20 36.53
N SER A 554 -13.77 16.05 35.50
CA SER A 554 -14.12 17.46 35.69
C SER A 554 -15.58 17.69 36.05
N SER A 555 -16.48 16.88 35.52
CA SER A 555 -17.92 16.96 35.82
C SER A 555 -18.29 16.31 37.16
N GLY A 556 -17.44 15.41 37.68
CA GLY A 556 -17.81 14.60 38.83
C GLY A 556 -18.81 13.49 38.48
N LEU A 557 -19.04 13.23 37.20
CA LEU A 557 -20.03 12.30 36.69
C LEU A 557 -19.40 11.31 35.72
N LEU A 558 -19.76 10.04 35.87
CA LEU A 558 -19.50 9.04 34.84
C LEU A 558 -20.39 9.28 33.60
N ARG A 559 -20.10 8.61 32.48
CA ARG A 559 -20.72 8.91 31.18
C ARG A 559 -22.26 8.78 31.18
N ASN A 560 -22.80 7.87 31.99
CA ASN A 560 -24.25 7.69 32.22
C ASN A 560 -24.83 8.55 33.35
N ARG A 561 -24.09 9.59 33.80
CA ARG A 561 -24.42 10.48 34.91
C ARG A 561 -24.57 9.79 36.27
N TYR A 562 -23.96 8.62 36.44
CA TYR A 562 -23.84 8.02 37.77
C TYR A 562 -22.91 8.88 38.61
N PRO A 563 -23.37 9.40 39.76
CA PRO A 563 -22.50 10.11 40.69
C PRO A 563 -21.53 9.11 41.29
N THR A 564 -20.28 9.51 41.41
CA THR A 564 -19.29 8.75 42.16
C THR A 564 -19.18 9.30 43.58
N HIS A 565 -18.60 8.53 44.50
CA HIS A 565 -18.22 9.05 45.82
C HIS A 565 -17.02 10.00 45.77
N LEU A 566 -16.38 10.17 44.59
CA LEU A 566 -15.25 11.08 44.39
C LEU A 566 -15.77 12.47 44.03
N PRO A 567 -15.23 13.55 44.65
CA PRO A 567 -15.53 14.90 44.23
C PRO A 567 -14.97 15.15 42.82
N GLY A 568 -15.72 15.89 41.99
CA GLY A 568 -15.24 16.34 40.69
C GLY A 568 -13.99 17.21 40.81
N ILE A 569 -13.07 17.05 39.87
CA ILE A 569 -11.85 17.84 39.76
C ILE A 569 -12.20 19.18 39.11
N GLY A 570 -12.02 20.29 39.83
CA GLY A 570 -12.48 21.59 39.33
C GLY A 570 -11.94 21.93 37.93
N SER A 571 -12.80 22.45 37.05
CA SER A 571 -12.42 22.80 35.66
C SER A 571 -11.21 23.75 35.57
N ASN A 572 -11.02 24.58 36.59
CA ASN A 572 -9.86 25.47 36.73
C ASN A 572 -8.53 24.70 36.78
N PHE A 573 -8.51 23.49 37.32
CA PHE A 573 -7.31 22.67 37.30
C PHE A 573 -6.91 22.35 35.84
N PHE A 574 -7.85 21.80 35.08
CA PHE A 574 -7.59 21.42 33.69
C PHE A 574 -7.24 22.62 32.81
N GLN A 575 -7.95 23.74 32.96
CA GLN A 575 -7.67 24.97 32.20
C GLN A 575 -6.28 25.55 32.47
N ASN A 576 -5.85 25.58 33.73
CA ASN A 576 -4.66 26.32 34.11
C ASN A 576 -3.40 25.45 34.22
N TYR A 577 -3.53 24.13 34.25
CA TYR A 577 -2.41 23.23 34.51
C TYR A 577 -2.24 22.10 33.50
N TRP A 578 -3.29 21.71 32.75
CA TRP A 578 -3.21 20.48 31.94
C TRP A 578 -2.19 20.52 30.81
N ASP A 579 -2.10 21.66 30.11
CA ASP A 579 -1.13 21.90 29.02
C ASP A 579 -0.01 22.85 29.43
N HIS A 580 0.08 23.17 30.72
CA HIS A 580 1.11 24.06 31.25
C HIS A 580 2.20 23.29 31.98
N PRO A 581 3.49 23.66 31.81
CA PRO A 581 4.57 23.01 32.54
C PRO A 581 4.40 23.12 34.05
N LEU A 582 4.41 21.97 34.74
CA LEU A 582 4.47 21.89 36.19
C LEU A 582 5.91 21.62 36.60
N HIS A 583 6.57 22.59 37.24
CA HIS A 583 7.97 22.45 37.65
C HIS A 583 8.22 21.23 38.56
N GLY A 584 7.23 20.82 39.36
CA GLY A 584 7.31 19.60 40.18
C GLY A 584 7.47 18.31 39.36
N LEU A 585 7.01 18.28 38.10
CA LEU A 585 7.15 17.13 37.22
C LEU A 585 8.58 16.91 36.72
N ALA A 586 9.49 17.88 36.89
CA ALA A 586 10.91 17.69 36.60
C ALA A 586 11.56 16.63 37.50
N ASN A 587 11.00 16.42 38.71
CA ASN A 587 11.46 15.43 39.68
C ASN A 587 10.79 14.07 39.49
N ALA A 588 9.72 13.98 38.71
CA ALA A 588 9.03 12.72 38.46
C ALA A 588 9.84 11.85 37.48
N PRO A 589 9.86 10.51 37.66
CA PRO A 589 10.51 9.59 36.74
C PRO A 589 10.09 9.78 35.27
N ALA A 590 10.95 9.33 34.36
CA ALA A 590 10.62 9.22 32.96
C ALA A 590 9.45 8.25 32.76
N VAL A 591 8.57 8.57 31.82
CA VAL A 591 7.41 7.74 31.48
C VAL A 591 7.93 6.46 30.82
N GLY A 592 7.51 5.28 31.29
CA GLY A 592 7.95 4.02 30.70
C GLY A 592 9.32 3.49 31.18
N GLY A 593 9.98 4.18 32.12
CA GLY A 593 11.25 3.74 32.71
C GLY A 593 12.42 4.68 32.40
N LEU A 594 13.65 4.25 32.71
CA LEU A 594 14.85 5.11 32.72
C LEU A 594 15.15 5.82 31.40
N ASN A 595 14.75 5.23 30.26
CA ASN A 595 15.04 5.72 28.92
C ASN A 595 13.85 6.42 28.24
N GLY A 596 12.72 6.59 28.92
CA GLY A 596 11.55 7.23 28.32
C GLY A 596 11.58 8.76 28.45
N ALA A 597 10.58 9.42 27.86
CA ALA A 597 10.47 10.86 27.90
C ALA A 597 10.20 11.39 29.32
N LYS A 598 10.60 12.64 29.59
CA LYS A 598 10.28 13.38 30.82
C LYS A 598 9.47 14.64 30.54
N PRO A 599 8.22 14.51 30.06
CA PRO A 599 7.42 15.69 29.80
C PRO A 599 7.11 16.46 31.08
N LEU A 600 6.97 17.77 30.93
CA LEU A 600 6.68 18.68 32.04
C LEU A 600 5.20 19.10 32.10
N THR A 601 4.39 18.76 31.10
CA THR A 601 2.95 19.01 31.11
C THR A 601 2.19 17.73 31.50
N PRO A 602 1.06 17.84 32.21
CA PRO A 602 0.15 16.72 32.42
C PRO A 602 -0.30 16.04 31.13
N ASN A 603 -0.64 16.82 30.09
CA ASN A 603 -1.02 16.34 28.77
C ASN A 603 0.03 15.38 28.19
N ASP A 604 1.27 15.85 28.06
CA ASP A 604 2.32 15.07 27.38
C ASP A 604 2.71 13.83 28.20
N ARG A 605 2.70 13.93 29.53
CA ARG A 605 2.92 12.75 30.39
C ARG A 605 1.86 11.69 30.20
N MET A 606 0.59 12.09 30.13
CA MET A 606 -0.51 11.16 29.89
C MET A 606 -0.42 10.57 28.47
N MET A 607 -0.13 11.39 27.45
CA MET A 607 -0.02 10.93 26.06
C MET A 607 1.14 9.97 25.83
N GLU A 608 2.26 10.22 26.48
CA GLU A 608 3.44 9.34 26.48
C GLU A 608 3.12 7.97 27.11
N ALA A 609 2.25 7.92 28.12
CA ALA A 609 1.85 6.68 28.78
C ALA A 609 1.01 5.74 27.91
N PHE A 610 0.34 6.26 26.86
CA PHE A 610 -0.31 5.45 25.82
C PHE A 610 0.69 4.80 24.84
N GLY A 611 1.97 5.16 24.95
CA GLY A 611 3.05 4.72 24.08
C GLY A 611 3.56 5.83 23.16
N SER A 612 4.81 5.68 22.70
CA SER A 612 5.52 6.60 21.81
C SER A 612 6.77 5.94 21.20
N ASP A 613 7.60 6.71 20.49
CA ASP A 613 8.96 6.28 20.08
C ASP A 613 9.88 6.05 21.29
N ASP A 614 9.72 6.84 22.36
CA ASP A 614 10.52 6.78 23.59
C ASP A 614 10.01 5.67 24.53
N TYR A 615 8.71 5.38 24.51
CA TYR A 615 8.05 4.29 25.24
C TYR A 615 7.19 3.40 24.31
N PRO A 616 7.82 2.54 23.47
CA PRO A 616 7.09 1.73 22.50
C PRO A 616 6.51 0.44 23.11
N TYR A 617 6.80 0.14 24.38
CA TYR A 617 6.37 -1.09 25.05
C TYR A 617 4.88 -1.40 24.97
N PRO A 618 3.94 -0.45 25.02
CA PRO A 618 2.52 -0.79 24.90
C PRO A 618 2.07 -1.11 23.48
N LEU A 619 2.82 -0.69 22.46
CA LEU A 619 2.39 -0.69 21.07
C LEU A 619 2.49 -2.08 20.43
N LEU A 620 1.59 -2.35 19.47
CA LEU A 620 1.39 -3.65 18.83
C LEU A 620 1.27 -3.51 17.30
N PRO A 621 1.66 -4.53 16.52
CA PRO A 621 1.27 -4.62 15.12
C PRO A 621 -0.06 -5.36 14.96
N THR A 622 -1.07 -4.67 14.41
CA THR A 622 -2.39 -5.26 14.17
C THR A 622 -2.89 -4.93 12.76
N ASP A 623 -3.56 -5.88 12.13
CA ASP A 623 -4.19 -5.71 10.81
C ASP A 623 -5.17 -4.53 10.83
N GLN A 624 -5.15 -3.71 9.78
CA GLN A 624 -6.06 -2.58 9.62
C GLN A 624 -7.55 -2.98 9.76
N GLN A 625 -7.91 -4.19 9.34
CA GLN A 625 -9.27 -4.72 9.41
C GLN A 625 -9.73 -5.05 10.84
N ILE A 626 -8.80 -5.07 11.81
CA ILE A 626 -9.09 -5.20 13.23
C ILE A 626 -8.92 -3.84 13.91
N ASN A 627 -7.80 -3.14 13.65
CA ASN A 627 -7.42 -1.89 14.30
C ASN A 627 -8.48 -0.78 14.10
N GLY A 628 -8.90 -0.53 12.85
CA GLY A 628 -9.90 0.50 12.54
C GLY A 628 -11.25 0.27 13.23
N PRO A 629 -11.88 -0.91 13.03
CA PRO A 629 -13.12 -1.26 13.70
C PRO A 629 -13.03 -1.27 15.25
N LYS A 630 -11.90 -1.68 15.83
CA LYS A 630 -11.67 -1.57 17.28
C LYS A 630 -11.66 -0.10 17.72
N GLY A 631 -11.01 0.80 16.98
CA GLY A 631 -11.04 2.25 17.27
C GLY A 631 -12.46 2.83 17.27
N ASN A 632 -13.32 2.38 16.34
CA ASN A 632 -14.74 2.73 16.32
C ASN A 632 -15.46 2.23 17.57
N LEU A 633 -15.27 0.95 17.92
CA LEU A 633 -15.87 0.34 19.10
C LEU A 633 -15.47 1.07 20.39
N MET A 634 -14.19 1.43 20.51
CA MET A 634 -13.65 2.19 21.63
C MET A 634 -14.18 3.63 21.71
N ASN A 635 -14.95 4.09 20.72
CA ASN A 635 -15.68 5.35 20.73
C ASN A 635 -17.19 5.18 20.98
N LEU A 636 -17.67 3.94 21.21
CA LEU A 636 -19.09 3.55 21.16
C LEU A 636 -19.72 3.81 19.78
N ASN A 637 -18.93 3.77 18.72
CA ASN A 637 -19.43 3.74 17.36
C ASN A 637 -19.62 2.30 16.91
N ALA A 638 -20.44 2.11 15.87
CA ALA A 638 -20.61 0.80 15.25
C ALA A 638 -19.29 0.37 14.59
N PRO A 639 -18.77 -0.84 14.89
CA PRO A 639 -17.56 -1.37 14.25
C PRO A 639 -17.76 -1.65 12.75
N ALA A 640 -18.99 -1.93 12.32
CA ALA A 640 -19.40 -2.05 10.91
C ALA A 640 -20.82 -1.51 10.67
N ASP A 641 -21.18 -1.21 9.41
CA ASP A 641 -22.51 -0.69 9.04
C ASP A 641 -23.60 -1.79 9.09
N LEU A 642 -24.50 -1.71 10.07
CA LEU A 642 -25.65 -2.62 10.21
C LEU A 642 -26.55 -2.63 8.96
N GLY A 643 -26.73 -1.48 8.31
CA GLY A 643 -27.50 -1.38 7.08
C GLY A 643 -26.82 -2.12 5.92
N GLY A 644 -25.48 -2.08 5.89
CA GLY A 644 -24.61 -2.81 5.00
C GLY A 644 -24.73 -4.31 5.18
N ILE A 645 -24.66 -4.79 6.42
CA ILE A 645 -24.87 -6.22 6.75
C ILE A 645 -26.25 -6.68 6.24
N GLY A 646 -27.30 -5.88 6.46
CA GLY A 646 -28.62 -6.19 5.92
C GLY A 646 -28.68 -6.23 4.38
N ARG A 647 -27.93 -5.36 3.69
CA ARG A 647 -27.80 -5.38 2.20
C ARG A 647 -27.04 -6.63 1.74
N LEU A 648 -25.95 -6.98 2.40
CA LEU A 648 -25.18 -8.19 2.10
C LEU A 648 -26.02 -9.44 2.34
N ALA A 649 -26.82 -9.48 3.39
CA ALA A 649 -27.71 -10.61 3.66
C ALA A 649 -28.80 -10.78 2.60
N ARG A 650 -29.39 -9.68 2.12
CA ARG A 650 -30.32 -9.74 0.96
C ARG A 650 -29.60 -10.23 -0.30
N THR A 651 -28.39 -9.76 -0.53
CA THR A 651 -27.56 -10.17 -1.68
C THR A 651 -27.22 -11.66 -1.60
N ALA A 652 -26.82 -12.15 -0.42
CA ALA A 652 -26.49 -13.55 -0.17
C ALA A 652 -27.70 -14.47 -0.37
N VAL A 653 -28.89 -14.07 0.08
CA VAL A 653 -30.13 -14.82 -0.18
C VAL A 653 -30.50 -14.81 -1.67
N GLN A 654 -30.30 -13.68 -2.37
CA GLN A 654 -30.61 -13.55 -3.78
C GLN A 654 -29.70 -14.40 -4.66
N GLN A 655 -28.39 -14.32 -4.43
CA GLN A 655 -27.36 -15.05 -5.17
C GLN A 655 -27.30 -16.52 -4.77
N ASP A 656 -27.53 -16.82 -3.48
CA ASP A 656 -27.49 -18.16 -2.90
C ASP A 656 -26.21 -18.95 -3.25
N THR A 657 -25.08 -18.26 -3.20
CA THR A 657 -23.73 -18.81 -3.42
C THR A 657 -22.92 -18.81 -2.13
N PRO A 658 -22.00 -19.77 -1.94
CA PRO A 658 -21.10 -19.79 -0.79
C PRO A 658 -20.30 -18.49 -0.63
N GLN A 659 -19.84 -17.89 -1.73
CA GLN A 659 -19.05 -16.65 -1.73
C GLN A 659 -19.84 -15.46 -1.16
N ALA A 660 -21.12 -15.34 -1.52
CA ALA A 660 -21.98 -14.27 -1.01
C ALA A 660 -22.30 -14.47 0.48
N ALA A 661 -22.49 -15.74 0.90
CA ALA A 661 -22.62 -16.09 2.31
C ALA A 661 -21.34 -15.79 3.10
N ASP A 662 -20.16 -16.12 2.57
CA ASP A 662 -18.87 -15.85 3.24
C ASP A 662 -18.58 -14.36 3.35
N THR A 663 -18.95 -13.57 2.34
CA THR A 663 -18.83 -12.10 2.39
C THR A 663 -19.69 -11.53 3.52
N LEU A 664 -20.95 -11.96 3.64
CA LEU A 664 -21.84 -11.58 4.74
C LEU A 664 -21.27 -11.98 6.10
N LEU A 665 -20.82 -13.23 6.23
CA LEU A 665 -20.33 -13.78 7.49
C LEU A 665 -19.05 -13.07 7.94
N SER A 666 -18.16 -12.71 7.00
CA SER A 666 -16.92 -12.00 7.32
C SER A 666 -17.16 -10.63 7.95
N GLU A 667 -18.17 -9.89 7.49
CA GLU A 667 -18.54 -8.59 8.06
C GLU A 667 -19.06 -8.70 9.51
N VAL A 668 -19.82 -9.75 9.83
CA VAL A 668 -20.28 -10.01 11.20
C VAL A 668 -19.13 -10.51 12.08
N ARG A 669 -18.20 -11.29 11.51
CA ARG A 669 -17.07 -11.90 12.22
C ARG A 669 -16.11 -10.87 12.84
N VAL A 670 -15.96 -9.70 12.25
CA VAL A 670 -14.99 -8.66 12.67
C VAL A 670 -15.05 -8.39 14.17
N ILE A 671 -16.25 -8.34 14.78
CA ILE A 671 -16.38 -8.05 16.22
C ILE A 671 -15.82 -9.17 17.11
N PHE A 672 -16.00 -10.43 16.72
CA PHE A 672 -15.42 -11.56 17.42
C PHE A 672 -13.90 -11.56 17.28
N ALA A 673 -13.39 -11.20 16.11
CA ALA A 673 -11.94 -11.05 15.88
C ALA A 673 -11.31 -9.97 16.79
N ILE A 674 -11.98 -8.82 16.95
CA ILE A 674 -11.52 -7.75 17.85
C ILE A 674 -11.33 -8.29 19.27
N PHE A 675 -12.32 -8.98 19.83
CA PHE A 675 -12.27 -9.46 21.20
C PHE A 675 -11.39 -10.70 21.38
N GLU A 676 -11.30 -11.60 20.40
CA GLU A 676 -10.33 -12.69 20.43
C GLU A 676 -8.89 -12.15 20.44
N TYR A 677 -8.61 -11.13 19.62
CA TYR A 677 -7.35 -10.39 19.63
C TYR A 677 -7.07 -9.77 21.00
N MET A 678 -8.05 -9.05 21.55
CA MET A 678 -7.91 -8.37 22.84
C MET A 678 -7.70 -9.34 24.01
N ASN A 679 -8.29 -10.54 23.95
CA ASN A 679 -8.16 -11.55 24.99
C ASN A 679 -6.88 -12.40 24.89
N THR A 680 -5.99 -12.12 23.94
CA THR A 680 -4.66 -12.74 23.96
C THR A 680 -3.83 -12.24 25.14
N ASN A 681 -3.04 -13.13 25.76
CA ASN A 681 -2.21 -12.78 26.92
C ASN A 681 -1.30 -11.57 26.68
N ASP A 682 -0.74 -11.46 25.47
CA ASP A 682 0.16 -10.38 25.11
C ASP A 682 -0.57 -9.03 25.00
N PHE A 683 -1.78 -9.01 24.43
CA PHE A 683 -2.61 -7.81 24.40
C PHE A 683 -3.05 -7.42 25.81
N ALA A 684 -3.62 -8.35 26.57
CA ALA A 684 -4.10 -8.12 27.93
C ALA A 684 -3.01 -7.49 28.82
N THR A 685 -1.77 -8.00 28.69
CA THR A 685 -0.59 -7.46 29.39
C THR A 685 -0.34 -6.00 29.01
N ARG A 686 -0.36 -5.66 27.72
CA ARG A 686 -0.09 -4.30 27.23
C ARG A 686 -1.24 -3.34 27.52
N PHE A 687 -2.47 -3.82 27.44
CA PHE A 687 -3.67 -3.10 27.82
C PHE A 687 -3.61 -2.65 29.28
N ASN A 688 -3.30 -3.57 30.19
CA ASN A 688 -3.13 -3.25 31.61
C ASN A 688 -1.91 -2.35 31.84
N ALA A 689 -0.81 -2.54 31.10
CA ALA A 689 0.36 -1.66 31.20
C ALA A 689 0.05 -0.19 30.85
N VAL A 690 -0.77 0.09 29.83
CA VAL A 690 -1.21 1.47 29.54
C VAL A 690 -2.02 2.03 30.71
N ARG A 691 -2.99 1.26 31.21
CA ARG A 691 -3.86 1.70 32.33
C ARG A 691 -3.03 2.04 33.57
N ASP A 692 -2.09 1.18 33.92
CA ASP A 692 -1.19 1.36 35.07
C ASP A 692 -0.25 2.55 34.86
N GLN A 693 0.28 2.71 33.65
CA GLN A 693 1.23 3.77 33.36
C GLN A 693 0.56 5.15 33.37
N VAL A 694 -0.64 5.28 32.78
CA VAL A 694 -1.45 6.49 32.86
C VAL A 694 -1.76 6.82 34.31
N ARG A 695 -2.22 5.82 35.09
CA ARG A 695 -2.50 5.99 36.52
C ARG A 695 -1.27 6.48 37.28
N THR A 696 -0.09 5.92 37.03
CA THR A 696 1.17 6.37 37.63
C THR A 696 1.47 7.83 37.27
N GLN A 697 1.29 8.23 36.00
CA GLN A 697 1.53 9.61 35.58
C GLN A 697 0.54 10.58 36.24
N LEU A 698 -0.73 10.20 36.38
CA LEU A 698 -1.72 10.97 37.11
C LEU A 698 -1.31 11.20 38.57
N GLY A 699 -0.71 10.21 39.24
CA GLY A 699 -0.17 10.37 40.60
C GLY A 699 1.00 11.37 40.68
N HIS A 700 1.88 11.39 39.67
CA HIS A 700 2.93 12.41 39.59
C HIS A 700 2.35 13.81 39.33
N ILE A 701 1.27 13.92 38.56
CA ILE A 701 0.56 15.18 38.31
C ILE A 701 -0.10 15.68 39.60
N GLU A 702 -0.74 14.80 40.38
CA GLU A 702 -1.27 15.12 41.72
C GLU A 702 -0.18 15.70 42.62
N GLN A 703 0.95 15.01 42.72
CA GLN A 703 2.09 15.44 43.54
C GLN A 703 2.65 16.81 43.09
N ALA A 704 2.71 17.05 41.77
CA ALA A 704 3.30 18.27 41.23
C ALA A 704 2.37 19.49 41.25
N SER A 705 1.06 19.28 41.20
CA SER A 705 0.05 20.35 41.13
C SER A 705 -0.74 20.55 42.43
N GLY A 706 -0.71 19.58 43.34
CA GLY A 706 -1.51 19.57 44.57
C GLY A 706 -2.98 19.19 44.35
N VAL A 707 -3.40 18.87 43.12
CA VAL A 707 -4.74 18.32 42.86
C VAL A 707 -4.85 16.92 43.47
N GLN A 708 -6.05 16.55 43.92
CA GLN A 708 -6.31 15.23 44.50
C GLN A 708 -7.24 14.42 43.58
N ASN A 709 -7.18 13.10 43.71
CA ASN A 709 -8.11 12.12 43.15
C ASN A 709 -8.06 11.92 41.62
N LEU A 710 -7.09 12.45 40.87
CA LEU A 710 -6.87 12.07 39.47
C LEU A 710 -6.68 10.55 39.32
N GLN A 711 -5.88 9.92 40.19
CA GLN A 711 -5.69 8.46 40.13
C GLN A 711 -6.98 7.70 40.43
N SER A 712 -7.69 8.09 41.49
CA SER A 712 -8.96 7.48 41.86
C SER A 712 -10.04 7.68 40.79
N TRP A 713 -10.07 8.85 40.16
CA TRP A 713 -10.96 9.11 39.03
C TRP A 713 -10.63 8.20 37.86
N TRP A 714 -9.36 7.99 37.54
CA TRP A 714 -8.95 7.10 36.45
C TRP A 714 -9.38 5.66 36.71
N ASP A 715 -9.26 5.19 37.95
CA ASP A 715 -9.65 3.84 38.36
C ASP A 715 -11.16 3.63 38.15
N VAL A 716 -11.99 4.53 38.67
CA VAL A 716 -13.45 4.43 38.56
C VAL A 716 -13.93 4.65 37.13
N PHE A 717 -13.36 5.65 36.44
CA PHE A 717 -13.71 5.98 35.06
C PHE A 717 -13.37 4.83 34.10
N THR A 718 -12.16 4.27 34.15
CA THR A 718 -11.79 3.21 33.20
C THR A 718 -12.63 1.95 33.38
N ASN A 719 -13.02 1.63 34.62
CA ASN A 719 -13.90 0.49 34.89
C ASN A 719 -15.29 0.69 34.25
N ASP A 720 -15.91 1.85 34.49
CA ASP A 720 -17.19 2.22 33.87
C ASP A 720 -17.09 2.30 32.33
N TYR A 721 -16.02 2.90 31.82
CA TYR A 721 -15.80 3.11 30.39
C TYR A 721 -15.71 1.80 29.61
N PHE A 722 -14.92 0.84 30.09
CA PHE A 722 -14.74 -0.43 29.41
C PHE A 722 -15.98 -1.34 29.56
N LEU A 723 -16.68 -1.31 30.70
CA LEU A 723 -17.97 -2.00 30.86
C LEU A 723 -19.00 -1.51 29.84
N GLN A 724 -19.11 -0.19 29.62
CA GLN A 724 -20.03 0.35 28.61
C GLN A 724 -19.66 -0.06 27.18
N ILE A 725 -18.36 -0.14 26.86
CA ILE A 725 -17.92 -0.63 25.55
C ILE A 725 -18.26 -2.11 25.39
N GLU A 726 -18.10 -2.90 26.45
CA GLU A 726 -18.48 -4.32 26.50
C GLU A 726 -19.97 -4.52 26.22
N ASP A 727 -20.83 -3.79 26.94
CA ASP A 727 -22.29 -3.85 26.78
C ASP A 727 -22.71 -3.39 25.39
N TRP A 728 -22.11 -2.30 24.89
CA TRP A 728 -22.33 -1.83 23.53
C TRP A 728 -21.93 -2.86 22.48
N ALA A 729 -20.75 -3.48 22.63
CA ALA A 729 -20.25 -4.50 21.72
C ALA A 729 -21.22 -5.70 21.63
N GLN A 730 -21.69 -6.17 22.79
CA GLN A 730 -22.64 -7.29 22.87
C GLN A 730 -23.98 -6.92 22.23
N SER A 731 -24.50 -5.72 22.53
CA SER A 731 -25.76 -5.24 21.94
C SER A 731 -25.65 -5.07 20.41
N TRP A 732 -24.56 -4.48 19.93
CA TRP A 732 -24.34 -4.29 18.49
C TRP A 732 -24.16 -5.62 17.78
N ALA A 733 -23.40 -6.55 18.34
CA ALA A 733 -23.16 -7.86 17.75
C ALA A 733 -24.47 -8.68 17.65
N ASP A 734 -25.34 -8.60 18.66
CA ASP A 734 -26.69 -9.18 18.60
C ASP A 734 -27.54 -8.59 17.46
N GLN A 735 -27.49 -7.25 17.29
CA GLN A 735 -28.17 -6.57 16.18
C GLN A 735 -27.61 -6.98 14.81
N ALA A 736 -26.29 -7.12 14.70
CA ALA A 736 -25.61 -7.55 13.48
C ALA A 736 -25.99 -9.00 13.10
N ILE A 737 -26.00 -9.90 14.09
CA ILE A 737 -26.46 -11.29 13.93
C ILE A 737 -27.91 -11.31 13.44
N THR A 738 -28.78 -10.52 14.07
CA THR A 738 -30.18 -10.40 13.69
C THR A 738 -30.34 -9.85 12.27
N ALA A 739 -29.59 -8.80 11.90
CA ALA A 739 -29.61 -8.21 10.58
C ALA A 739 -29.14 -9.19 9.49
N ALA A 740 -28.13 -10.02 9.79
CA ALA A 740 -27.63 -11.04 8.89
C ALA A 740 -28.61 -12.21 8.71
N ALA A 741 -29.30 -12.63 9.78
CA ALA A 741 -30.24 -13.75 9.75
C ALA A 741 -31.61 -13.39 9.13
N ALA A 742 -32.08 -12.14 9.30
CA ALA A 742 -33.46 -11.76 8.96
C ALA A 742 -33.86 -12.04 7.49
N PRO A 743 -33.03 -11.74 6.46
CA PRO A 743 -33.38 -12.07 5.07
C PRO A 743 -33.49 -13.58 4.80
N TYR A 744 -32.67 -14.40 5.44
CA TYR A 744 -32.72 -15.86 5.31
C TYR A 744 -33.98 -16.45 5.95
N LEU A 745 -34.37 -15.96 7.14
CA LEU A 745 -35.60 -16.34 7.81
C LEU A 745 -36.84 -15.93 7.00
N SER A 746 -36.84 -14.71 6.45
CA SER A 746 -37.91 -14.21 5.57
C SER A 746 -38.08 -15.06 4.31
N ALA A 747 -36.97 -15.48 3.68
CA ALA A 747 -37.01 -16.37 2.53
C ALA A 747 -37.66 -17.72 2.86
N ARG A 748 -37.29 -18.36 3.99
CA ARG A 748 -37.90 -19.60 4.49
C ARG A 748 -39.40 -19.46 4.74
N ASN A 749 -39.80 -18.40 5.43
CA ASN A 749 -41.21 -18.14 5.75
C ASN A 749 -42.07 -17.91 4.49
N SER A 750 -41.43 -17.48 3.39
CA SER A 750 -42.08 -17.30 2.08
C SER A 750 -42.04 -18.56 1.20
N GLY A 751 -41.60 -19.71 1.74
CA GLY A 751 -41.49 -20.98 1.00
C GLY A 751 -40.24 -21.14 0.14
N ARG A 752 -39.30 -20.18 0.14
CA ARG A 752 -38.01 -20.28 -0.54
C ARG A 752 -37.00 -21.00 0.37
N ASN A 753 -36.23 -21.94 -0.19
CA ASN A 753 -35.21 -22.70 0.55
C ASN A 753 -33.80 -22.39 -0.01
N PRO A 754 -33.10 -21.33 0.45
CA PRO A 754 -31.73 -21.06 0.03
C PRO A 754 -30.79 -22.22 0.40
N ARG A 755 -29.90 -22.61 -0.52
CA ARG A 755 -28.85 -23.63 -0.30
C ARG A 755 -27.90 -23.23 0.84
N THR A 756 -27.60 -21.95 0.96
CA THR A 756 -26.71 -21.40 1.99
C THR A 756 -27.37 -21.18 3.35
N TYR A 757 -28.68 -21.47 3.48
CA TYR A 757 -29.44 -21.19 4.71
C TYR A 757 -28.84 -21.84 5.96
N ALA A 758 -28.50 -23.13 5.88
CA ALA A 758 -27.98 -23.86 7.04
C ALA A 758 -26.61 -23.29 7.48
N GLN A 759 -25.73 -22.96 6.53
CA GLN A 759 -24.42 -22.36 6.82
C GLN A 759 -24.59 -21.04 7.57
N VAL A 760 -25.40 -20.11 7.05
CA VAL A 760 -25.55 -18.78 7.65
C VAL A 760 -26.28 -18.85 8.98
N ILE A 761 -27.44 -19.52 9.06
CA ILE A 761 -28.25 -19.53 10.28
C ILE A 761 -27.59 -20.30 11.41
N ASN A 762 -26.93 -21.44 11.14
CA ASN A 762 -26.22 -22.18 12.18
C ASN A 762 -25.02 -21.37 12.71
N THR A 763 -24.35 -20.60 11.85
CA THR A 763 -23.25 -19.70 12.25
C THR A 763 -23.76 -18.58 13.14
N MET A 764 -24.85 -17.93 12.75
CA MET A 764 -25.51 -16.89 13.55
C MET A 764 -25.93 -17.38 14.94
N GLN A 765 -26.49 -18.59 15.03
CA GLN A 765 -26.86 -19.19 16.31
C GLN A 765 -25.65 -19.45 17.20
N GLN A 766 -24.55 -19.94 16.63
CA GLN A 766 -23.32 -20.18 17.40
C GLN A 766 -22.68 -18.87 17.86
N TRP A 767 -22.60 -17.85 17.00
CA TRP A 767 -22.11 -16.53 17.40
C TRP A 767 -22.98 -15.88 18.48
N HIS A 768 -24.30 -16.04 18.41
CA HIS A 768 -25.20 -15.54 19.45
C HIS A 768 -24.92 -16.21 20.80
N GLN A 769 -24.63 -17.52 20.84
CA GLN A 769 -24.23 -18.23 22.06
C GLN A 769 -22.87 -17.76 22.63
N LEU A 770 -21.99 -17.24 21.77
CA LEU A 770 -20.64 -16.80 22.13
C LEU A 770 -20.57 -15.34 22.59
N LEU A 771 -21.62 -14.54 22.41
CA LEU A 771 -21.63 -13.11 22.74
C LEU A 771 -21.18 -12.84 24.18
N ALA A 772 -21.74 -13.56 25.15
CA ALA A 772 -21.48 -13.30 26.57
C ALA A 772 -20.11 -13.80 27.05
N THR A 773 -19.47 -14.70 26.30
CA THR A 773 -18.22 -15.37 26.69
C THR A 773 -17.00 -14.84 25.95
N ILE A 774 -17.13 -14.46 24.68
CA ILE A 774 -16.02 -13.95 23.86
C ILE A 774 -15.90 -12.43 23.99
N LEU A 775 -17.02 -11.69 24.05
CA LEU A 775 -17.01 -10.23 24.01
C LEU A 775 -16.84 -9.61 25.41
N ARG A 776 -15.73 -9.94 26.07
CA ARG A 776 -15.33 -9.41 27.38
C ARG A 776 -13.96 -8.76 27.27
N PHE A 777 -13.74 -7.64 27.96
CA PHE A 777 -12.41 -7.07 28.12
C PHE A 777 -11.54 -8.00 28.96
N PRO A 778 -10.21 -7.94 28.75
CA PRO A 778 -9.29 -8.68 29.59
C PRO A 778 -9.47 -8.32 31.07
N PRO A 779 -9.39 -9.31 31.98
CA PRO A 779 -9.44 -9.02 33.41
C PRO A 779 -8.28 -8.11 33.79
N TYR A 780 -8.56 -7.13 34.66
CA TYR A 780 -7.53 -6.25 35.19
C TYR A 780 -6.66 -7.00 36.20
N THR A 781 -5.36 -7.09 35.93
CA THR A 781 -4.39 -7.83 36.75
C THR A 781 -3.44 -6.94 37.56
N GLY A 782 -3.71 -5.63 37.61
CA GLY A 782 -2.89 -4.65 38.35
C GLY A 782 -2.89 -4.87 39.87
N SER A 783 -1.96 -4.22 40.56
CA SER A 783 -1.76 -4.38 42.02
C SER A 783 -2.89 -3.71 42.84
N MET A 784 -3.98 -4.47 43.03
CA MET A 784 -5.06 -4.32 44.03
C MET A 784 -6.06 -3.16 43.86
N PRO A 785 -7.12 -3.18 44.69
CA PRO A 785 -8.27 -4.07 44.66
C PRO A 785 -9.44 -3.34 43.97
N LEU A 786 -10.35 -4.08 43.35
CA LEU A 786 -11.65 -3.51 42.96
C LEU A 786 -12.23 -2.83 44.21
N PRO A 787 -12.64 -1.55 44.17
CA PRO A 787 -13.58 -1.08 45.17
C PRO A 787 -14.80 -1.99 45.02
N TYR A 788 -14.98 -2.86 46.01
CA TYR A 788 -16.17 -3.66 46.17
C TYR A 788 -17.33 -2.66 46.06
N TYR A 789 -18.17 -2.79 45.03
CA TYR A 789 -19.50 -2.22 45.09
C TYR A 789 -20.20 -2.95 46.23
N GLY A 790 -20.10 -2.39 47.44
CA GLY A 790 -20.92 -2.82 48.56
C GLY A 790 -22.37 -2.50 48.24
N ASP A 791 -23.25 -3.45 48.54
CA ASP A 791 -24.71 -3.33 48.49
C ASP A 791 -25.26 -2.01 49.06
#